data_AF-A0A972J9J8-F1
#
_entry.id   AF-A0A972J9J8-F1
#
_cell.length_a   1.000
_cell.length_b   1.000
_cell.length_c   1.000
_cell.angle_alpha   90.00
_cell.angle_beta   90.00
_cell.angle_gamma   90.00
#
_symmetry.space_group_name_H-M   'P 1'
#
loop_
_entity.id
_entity.type
_entity.pdbx_description
1 polymer ?
#
loop_
_entity_poly.entity_id
_entity_poly.type
_entity_poly.pdbx_seq_one_letter_code
_entity_poly.pdbx_strand_id
1 'polypeptide(L)'
;MLVLTVRRLVTGLRLCLLAAALIHSVAVSAEGLRLDLARLEHPLVTLEGVSLSVADEAQPARLRIARAEFGGFVLHALDLACSRLELADGWVRCRGGRLELPGLLERARVDLEFDVARNRLQIRLQTPEGESLALGLLPDGSFRADLSQTSVARLSALLPLLSEYAPQGRISGSAVGRAATESTLVTFDLRLSDGGFVAGGGLNAAEGIGLRLAGRLARDQAGWQWSMGVDWTAGEAYVHPLYLESGLKADLSGRFDGKRLSLDGAKLEIDGVRAIELRASLEVDPLRVVSGALAIADADLSVIGSRYLMPLVAPALSDRIQFEGLVSAGGRYESGDLMAVDVSFSDVSVSLDDGLFGIGPVNGVVPWRAFESGLARLDVGAANWESLSLDAFRVEAHVHDNAVDFESVSVPVLDGRLVVSDLSLERRADGWYGQGGAFIEPLSLESLTRAVGMPVMSGVLSAALPALVVQPGSLSLDGTLVISIFGGYVRVSRLELREPLGVAAYLTADLEARNLDLGKITDTFAFGNVTGFIDADVLGLELVRWRPVAFDATVRSSPGRYARRISQRAVQNIGALGGGGAVMALQRGFLGFFESFGYRELGLSCRLSEGVCLMGGIAGDSAGPNDGFVIVRGGGVPSLNVIGYNRRVDWQELLARLQGAIASNTGPVIE
;
A
#
# COMPACT_ATOMS: atom_id res chain seq x y z
N MET A 1 -29.99 18.71 -70.87
CA MET A 1 -30.73 18.11 -69.73
C MET A 1 -30.03 18.38 -68.39
N LEU A 2 -28.68 18.27 -68.32
CA LEU A 2 -27.86 18.67 -67.15
C LEU A 2 -28.13 20.09 -66.62
N VAL A 3 -28.24 21.09 -67.50
CA VAL A 3 -28.41 22.51 -67.12
C VAL A 3 -29.73 22.79 -66.39
N LEU A 4 -30.81 22.08 -66.70
CA LEU A 4 -32.11 22.23 -66.03
C LEU A 4 -32.14 21.51 -64.67
N THR A 5 -31.46 20.37 -64.56
CA THR A 5 -31.29 19.64 -63.29
C THR A 5 -30.36 20.40 -62.33
N VAL A 6 -29.29 21.02 -62.85
CA VAL A 6 -28.40 21.92 -62.08
C VAL A 6 -29.12 23.20 -61.67
N ARG A 7 -30.00 23.78 -62.51
CA ARG A 7 -30.80 24.95 -62.10
C ARG A 7 -31.78 24.60 -60.97
N ARG A 8 -32.37 23.39 -60.97
CA ARG A 8 -33.20 22.90 -59.84
C ARG A 8 -32.38 22.51 -58.61
N LEU A 9 -31.18 21.96 -58.78
CA LEU A 9 -30.22 21.71 -57.70
C LEU A 9 -29.81 23.02 -57.03
N VAL A 10 -29.50 24.06 -57.82
CA VAL A 10 -29.19 25.42 -57.35
C VAL A 10 -30.42 26.11 -56.74
N THR A 11 -31.64 25.79 -57.18
CA THR A 11 -32.88 26.36 -56.59
C THR A 11 -33.28 25.65 -55.30
N GLY A 12 -33.02 24.34 -55.17
CA GLY A 12 -33.16 23.58 -53.91
C GLY A 12 -32.06 23.92 -52.90
N LEU A 13 -30.83 24.10 -53.39
CA LEU A 13 -29.72 24.64 -52.59
C LEU A 13 -30.00 26.09 -52.18
N ARG A 14 -30.67 26.91 -53.01
CA ARG A 14 -31.15 28.26 -52.64
C ARG A 14 -32.20 28.26 -51.55
N LEU A 15 -33.05 27.22 -51.43
CA LEU A 15 -34.03 27.15 -50.35
C LEU A 15 -33.40 26.68 -49.02
N CYS A 16 -32.36 25.84 -49.06
CA CYS A 16 -31.58 25.49 -47.86
C CYS A 16 -30.49 26.52 -47.51
N LEU A 17 -30.02 27.34 -48.45
CA LEU A 17 -28.99 28.39 -48.27
C LEU A 17 -29.56 29.81 -48.17
N LEU A 18 -30.88 30.00 -48.12
CA LEU A 18 -31.47 31.32 -47.88
C LEU A 18 -31.24 31.86 -46.45
N ALA A 19 -30.49 31.12 -45.61
CA ALA A 19 -29.97 31.57 -44.33
C ALA A 19 -28.44 31.89 -44.32
N ALA A 20 -27.71 31.70 -45.43
CA ALA A 20 -26.28 32.04 -45.50
C ALA A 20 -25.99 32.89 -46.74
N ALA A 21 -26.01 34.21 -46.54
CA ALA A 21 -25.57 35.18 -47.53
C ALA A 21 -24.06 35.00 -47.85
N LEU A 22 -23.70 35.27 -49.11
CA LEU A 22 -22.34 35.33 -49.70
C LEU A 22 -21.87 34.07 -50.46
N ILE A 23 -22.53 33.75 -51.58
CA ILE A 23 -21.95 32.92 -52.64
C ILE A 23 -20.91 33.78 -53.40
N HIS A 24 -19.63 33.66 -53.03
CA HIS A 24 -18.53 34.25 -53.78
C HIS A 24 -18.08 33.26 -54.86
N SER A 25 -18.47 33.53 -56.11
CA SER A 25 -18.08 32.84 -57.36
C SER A 25 -18.51 31.37 -57.55
N VAL A 26 -19.52 31.17 -58.40
CA VAL A 26 -19.76 29.90 -59.10
C VAL A 26 -19.18 30.08 -60.51
N ALA A 27 -18.14 29.34 -60.86
CA ALA A 27 -17.61 29.29 -62.22
C ALA A 27 -18.11 28.00 -62.88
N VAL A 28 -18.85 28.15 -63.98
CA VAL A 28 -19.30 27.04 -64.84
C VAL A 28 -18.52 27.15 -66.14
N SER A 29 -17.64 26.20 -66.43
CA SER A 29 -16.97 26.07 -67.72
C SER A 29 -17.54 24.87 -68.49
N ALA A 30 -17.22 24.77 -69.77
CA ALA A 30 -17.62 23.63 -70.61
C ALA A 30 -16.96 22.28 -70.21
N GLU A 31 -16.14 22.25 -69.15
CA GLU A 31 -15.38 21.07 -68.68
C GLU A 31 -15.67 20.68 -67.22
N GLY A 32 -16.55 21.39 -66.50
CA GLY A 32 -16.93 21.01 -65.13
C GLY A 32 -17.56 22.13 -64.29
N LEU A 33 -17.96 21.78 -63.06
CA LEU A 33 -18.52 22.68 -62.05
C LEU A 33 -17.52 22.85 -60.89
N ARG A 34 -17.24 24.09 -60.51
CA ARG A 34 -16.49 24.41 -59.29
C ARG A 34 -17.27 25.39 -58.42
N LEU A 35 -17.38 25.05 -57.13
CA LEU A 35 -18.03 25.85 -56.10
C LEU A 35 -17.04 26.03 -54.94
N ASP A 36 -16.74 27.28 -54.60
CA ASP A 36 -15.93 27.62 -53.44
C ASP A 36 -16.79 28.44 -52.45
N LEU A 37 -16.82 28.04 -51.19
CA LEU A 37 -17.55 28.69 -50.10
C LEU A 37 -16.56 28.98 -48.97
N ALA A 38 -16.50 30.25 -48.55
CA ALA A 38 -15.58 30.67 -47.49
C ALA A 38 -15.94 30.03 -46.14
N ARG A 39 -17.24 29.96 -45.82
CA ARG A 39 -17.75 29.45 -44.55
C ARG A 39 -19.18 28.91 -44.71
N LEU A 40 -19.48 27.82 -44.03
CA LEU A 40 -20.80 27.20 -43.93
C LEU A 40 -21.09 26.91 -42.46
N GLU A 41 -22.22 27.40 -41.93
CA GLU A 41 -22.62 27.18 -40.54
C GLU A 41 -23.84 26.26 -40.48
N HIS A 42 -23.77 25.25 -39.62
CA HIS A 42 -24.85 24.32 -39.30
C HIS A 42 -24.87 24.10 -37.77
N PRO A 43 -26.02 23.84 -37.11
CA PRO A 43 -26.09 23.66 -35.65
C PRO A 43 -25.14 22.61 -35.06
N LEU A 44 -24.68 21.66 -35.88
CA LEU A 44 -23.74 20.60 -35.50
C LEU A 44 -22.29 20.85 -35.93
N VAL A 45 -22.06 21.70 -36.94
CA VAL A 45 -20.74 21.84 -37.56
C VAL A 45 -20.57 23.20 -38.23
N THR A 46 -19.40 23.79 -38.03
CA THR A 46 -18.94 24.97 -38.77
C THR A 46 -17.84 24.53 -39.73
N LEU A 47 -18.01 24.80 -41.03
CA LEU A 47 -17.03 24.47 -42.07
C LEU A 47 -16.43 25.76 -42.62
N GLU A 48 -15.11 25.81 -42.77
CA GLU A 48 -14.37 26.92 -43.36
C GLU A 48 -13.52 26.43 -44.53
N GLY A 49 -13.45 27.24 -45.59
CA GLY A 49 -12.70 26.93 -46.82
C GLY A 49 -13.22 25.68 -47.53
N VAL A 50 -14.51 25.65 -47.86
CA VAL A 50 -15.16 24.52 -48.56
C VAL A 50 -14.99 24.70 -50.07
N SER A 51 -14.38 23.73 -50.74
CA SER A 51 -14.15 23.71 -52.19
C SER A 51 -14.70 22.41 -52.78
N LEU A 52 -15.66 22.52 -53.70
CA LEU A 52 -16.27 21.39 -54.41
C LEU A 52 -15.95 21.52 -55.91
N SER A 53 -15.35 20.48 -56.50
CA SER A 53 -15.15 20.36 -57.94
C SER A 53 -15.82 19.11 -58.50
N VAL A 54 -16.43 19.21 -59.69
CA VAL A 54 -17.10 18.11 -60.41
C VAL A 54 -16.65 18.15 -61.87
N ALA A 55 -16.19 17.02 -62.41
CA ALA A 55 -15.72 16.90 -63.80
C ALA A 55 -16.70 16.13 -64.71
N ASP A 56 -16.71 16.43 -66.02
CA ASP A 56 -17.85 16.12 -66.90
C ASP A 56 -17.90 14.69 -67.49
N GLU A 57 -16.79 13.95 -67.69
CA GLU A 57 -16.88 12.71 -68.50
C GLU A 57 -17.33 11.41 -67.77
N ALA A 58 -17.39 11.35 -66.43
CA ALA A 58 -17.99 10.21 -65.69
C ALA A 58 -18.45 10.52 -64.24
N GLN A 59 -18.73 11.81 -63.96
CA GLN A 59 -19.11 12.38 -62.65
C GLN A 59 -18.24 12.04 -61.42
N PRO A 60 -16.90 12.08 -61.48
CA PRO A 60 -16.08 12.18 -60.28
C PRO A 60 -16.20 13.58 -59.67
N ALA A 61 -16.21 13.66 -58.35
CA ALA A 61 -16.25 14.93 -57.62
C ALA A 61 -15.21 14.96 -56.50
N ARG A 62 -14.70 16.13 -56.13
CA ARG A 62 -13.79 16.30 -55.00
C ARG A 62 -14.29 17.42 -54.09
N LEU A 63 -14.48 17.11 -52.82
CA LEU A 63 -14.85 18.05 -51.77
C LEU A 63 -13.67 18.22 -50.83
N ARG A 64 -13.18 19.45 -50.67
CA ARG A 64 -12.14 19.82 -49.71
C ARG A 64 -12.71 20.79 -48.70
N ILE A 65 -12.39 20.58 -47.43
CA ILE A 65 -12.74 21.48 -46.34
C ILE A 65 -11.47 21.77 -45.55
N ALA A 66 -11.07 23.04 -45.51
CA ALA A 66 -9.84 23.45 -44.86
C ALA A 66 -9.91 23.27 -43.33
N ARG A 67 -11.04 23.63 -42.74
CA ARG A 67 -11.30 23.48 -41.30
C ARG A 67 -12.76 23.11 -41.06
N ALA A 68 -13.01 22.11 -40.22
CA ALA A 68 -14.33 21.73 -39.77
C ALA A 68 -14.35 21.70 -38.24
N GLU A 69 -15.29 22.39 -37.62
CA GLU A 69 -15.44 22.47 -36.17
C GLU A 69 -16.77 21.87 -35.74
N PHE A 70 -16.74 20.87 -34.87
CA PHE A 70 -17.95 20.20 -34.36
C PHE A 70 -17.81 20.00 -32.85
N GLY A 71 -18.75 20.54 -32.06
CA GLY A 71 -18.76 20.34 -30.61
C GLY A 71 -17.46 20.69 -29.87
N GLY A 72 -16.67 21.65 -30.38
CA GLY A 72 -15.36 22.04 -29.85
C GLY A 72 -14.15 21.28 -30.43
N PHE A 73 -14.37 20.22 -31.21
CA PHE A 73 -13.30 19.54 -31.95
C PHE A 73 -13.04 20.22 -33.29
N VAL A 74 -11.77 20.39 -33.64
CA VAL A 74 -11.34 21.00 -34.89
C VAL A 74 -10.62 19.96 -35.76
N LEU A 75 -11.15 19.73 -36.96
CA LEU A 75 -10.54 18.92 -38.00
C LEU A 75 -9.96 19.83 -39.07
N HIS A 76 -8.82 19.42 -39.61
CA HIS A 76 -8.13 20.15 -40.67
C HIS A 76 -8.01 19.30 -41.92
N ALA A 77 -8.05 19.97 -43.08
CA ALA A 77 -7.73 19.38 -44.39
C ALA A 77 -8.52 18.10 -44.72
N LEU A 78 -9.85 18.14 -44.57
CA LEU A 78 -10.73 17.07 -45.04
C LEU A 78 -10.73 17.05 -46.56
N ASP A 79 -10.40 15.91 -47.17
CA ASP A 79 -10.45 15.72 -48.62
C ASP A 79 -11.27 14.46 -48.96
N LEU A 80 -12.39 14.67 -49.66
CA LEU A 80 -13.28 13.63 -50.12
C LEU A 80 -13.24 13.56 -51.64
N ALA A 81 -12.65 12.51 -52.19
CA ALA A 81 -12.68 12.18 -53.60
C ALA A 81 -13.81 11.18 -53.88
N CYS A 82 -14.90 11.64 -54.49
CA CYS A 82 -16.03 10.84 -54.89
C CYS A 82 -15.80 10.16 -56.24
N SER A 83 -15.76 8.82 -56.27
CA SER A 83 -15.52 8.04 -57.49
C SER A 83 -16.72 8.06 -58.44
N ARG A 84 -17.95 8.05 -57.90
CA ARG A 84 -19.19 8.17 -58.65
C ARG A 84 -20.16 9.07 -57.89
N LEU A 85 -20.38 10.26 -58.44
CA LEU A 85 -21.43 11.17 -57.99
C LEU A 85 -22.71 10.90 -58.79
N GLU A 86 -23.84 10.82 -58.12
CA GLU A 86 -25.17 10.74 -58.72
C GLU A 86 -26.03 11.91 -58.23
N LEU A 87 -26.44 12.75 -59.17
CA LEU A 87 -27.30 13.92 -58.94
C LEU A 87 -28.64 13.72 -59.67
N ALA A 88 -29.55 12.93 -59.09
CA ALA A 88 -30.84 12.60 -59.70
C ALA A 88 -31.97 12.54 -58.65
N ASP A 89 -33.20 12.83 -59.08
CA ASP A 89 -34.43 12.66 -58.28
C ASP A 89 -34.43 13.29 -56.88
N GLY A 90 -33.74 14.42 -56.71
CA GLY A 90 -33.62 15.11 -55.42
C GLY A 90 -32.63 14.46 -54.46
N TRP A 91 -31.78 13.55 -54.93
CA TRP A 91 -30.71 12.93 -54.17
C TRP A 91 -29.34 13.43 -54.63
N VAL A 92 -28.44 13.57 -53.66
CA VAL A 92 -27.00 13.69 -53.89
C VAL A 92 -26.37 12.43 -53.30
N ARG A 93 -25.86 11.54 -54.15
CA ARG A 93 -25.19 10.31 -53.69
C ARG A 93 -23.75 10.28 -54.14
N CYS A 94 -22.85 10.04 -53.20
CA CYS A 94 -21.49 9.63 -53.47
C CYS A 94 -21.33 8.14 -53.18
N ARG A 95 -20.94 7.35 -54.17
CA ARG A 95 -20.70 5.90 -54.03
C ARG A 95 -19.21 5.59 -54.16
N GLY A 96 -18.67 4.83 -53.22
CA GLY A 96 -17.27 4.40 -53.22
C GLY A 96 -16.29 5.57 -53.24
N GLY A 97 -16.62 6.64 -52.53
CA GLY A 97 -15.70 7.77 -52.33
C GLY A 97 -14.51 7.38 -51.46
N ARG A 98 -13.44 8.16 -51.52
CA ARG A 98 -12.28 8.07 -50.64
C ARG A 98 -12.20 9.32 -49.80
N LEU A 99 -12.19 9.15 -48.49
CA LEU A 99 -12.04 10.22 -47.51
C LEU A 99 -10.64 10.16 -46.91
N GLU A 100 -9.97 11.31 -46.91
CA GLU A 100 -8.72 11.55 -46.22
C GLU A 100 -8.93 12.65 -45.17
N LEU A 101 -8.60 12.31 -43.93
CA LEU A 101 -8.61 13.18 -42.76
C LEU A 101 -7.31 12.91 -41.99
N PRO A 102 -6.29 13.76 -42.16
CA PRO A 102 -4.98 13.57 -41.54
C PRO A 102 -5.09 13.32 -40.03
N GLY A 103 -4.40 12.29 -39.53
CA GLY A 103 -4.40 11.90 -38.12
C GLY A 103 -5.65 11.16 -37.63
N LEU A 104 -6.74 11.11 -38.43
CA LEU A 104 -7.99 10.47 -38.02
C LEU A 104 -8.41 9.33 -38.96
N LEU A 105 -8.53 9.58 -40.27
CA LEU A 105 -8.95 8.58 -41.27
C LEU A 105 -8.08 8.67 -42.52
N GLU A 106 -7.34 7.61 -42.83
CA GLU A 106 -6.53 7.53 -44.04
C GLU A 106 -7.17 6.55 -45.03
N ARG A 107 -7.48 7.02 -46.25
CA ARG A 107 -8.03 6.20 -47.35
C ARG A 107 -9.33 5.48 -47.00
N ALA A 108 -10.17 6.08 -46.15
CA ALA A 108 -11.46 5.49 -45.79
C ALA A 108 -12.40 5.50 -46.99
N ARG A 109 -13.08 4.39 -47.25
CA ARG A 109 -14.18 4.34 -48.21
C ARG A 109 -15.40 5.01 -47.61
N VAL A 110 -16.07 5.85 -48.39
CA VAL A 110 -17.29 6.52 -47.95
C VAL A 110 -18.39 6.41 -48.98
N ASP A 111 -19.57 6.02 -48.50
CA ASP A 111 -20.83 6.20 -49.18
C ASP A 111 -21.60 7.31 -48.48
N LEU A 112 -22.00 8.33 -49.22
CA LEU A 112 -22.79 9.45 -48.72
C LEU A 112 -24.08 9.55 -49.51
N GLU A 113 -25.21 9.61 -48.83
CA GLU A 113 -26.52 9.80 -49.44
C GLU A 113 -27.23 10.97 -48.76
N PHE A 114 -27.57 12.00 -49.54
CA PHE A 114 -28.32 13.15 -49.06
C PHE A 114 -29.62 13.31 -49.84
N ASP A 115 -30.75 13.19 -49.13
CA ASP A 115 -32.09 13.49 -49.64
C ASP A 115 -32.34 14.99 -49.50
N VAL A 116 -32.29 15.72 -50.61
CA VAL A 116 -32.44 17.18 -50.63
C VAL A 116 -33.88 17.58 -50.25
N ALA A 117 -34.88 16.79 -50.65
CA ALA A 117 -36.29 17.10 -50.40
C ALA A 117 -36.67 16.89 -48.93
N ARG A 118 -36.11 15.85 -48.31
CA ARG A 118 -36.35 15.52 -46.90
C ARG A 118 -35.25 15.98 -45.96
N ASN A 119 -34.26 16.74 -46.43
CA ASN A 119 -33.07 17.19 -45.70
C ASN A 119 -32.45 16.09 -44.80
N ARG A 120 -32.31 14.87 -45.34
CA ARG A 120 -31.81 13.70 -44.62
C ARG A 120 -30.44 13.29 -45.14
N LEU A 121 -29.46 13.19 -44.27
CA LEU A 121 -28.10 12.77 -44.59
C LEU A 121 -27.81 11.38 -44.01
N GLN A 122 -27.21 10.52 -44.83
CA GLN A 122 -26.66 9.24 -44.41
C GLN A 122 -25.22 9.15 -44.89
N ILE A 123 -24.32 8.78 -44.00
CA ILE A 123 -22.90 8.57 -44.27
C ILE A 123 -22.56 7.17 -43.78
N ARG A 124 -21.89 6.38 -44.62
CA ARG A 124 -21.27 5.11 -44.22
C ARG A 124 -19.80 5.18 -44.59
N LEU A 125 -18.97 4.99 -43.58
CA LEU A 125 -17.53 5.03 -43.67
C LEU A 125 -17.00 3.62 -43.35
N GLN A 126 -16.02 3.18 -44.12
CA GLN A 126 -15.30 1.95 -43.86
C GLN A 126 -13.81 2.15 -44.12
N THR A 127 -12.97 1.85 -43.14
CA THR A 127 -11.52 1.94 -43.32
C THR A 127 -10.95 0.65 -43.91
N PRO A 128 -9.76 0.67 -44.51
CA PRO A 128 -9.08 -0.55 -44.98
C PRO A 128 -8.86 -1.59 -43.88
N GLU A 129 -8.75 -1.15 -42.63
CA GLU A 129 -8.55 -2.00 -41.45
C GLU A 129 -9.84 -2.66 -40.95
N GLY A 130 -10.97 -2.47 -41.64
CA GLY A 130 -12.26 -3.09 -41.33
C GLY A 130 -13.13 -2.32 -40.32
N GLU A 131 -12.70 -1.13 -39.92
CA GLU A 131 -13.48 -0.25 -39.04
C GLU A 131 -14.66 0.33 -39.82
N SER A 132 -15.81 0.53 -39.19
CA SER A 132 -16.94 1.19 -39.84
C SER A 132 -17.67 2.18 -38.94
N LEU A 133 -18.20 3.22 -39.57
CA LEU A 133 -19.02 4.25 -38.97
C LEU A 133 -20.23 4.50 -39.87
N ALA A 134 -21.44 4.35 -39.33
CA ALA A 134 -22.67 4.76 -40.00
C ALA A 134 -23.25 5.96 -39.25
N LEU A 135 -23.51 7.06 -39.93
CA LEU A 135 -24.13 8.26 -39.39
C LEU A 135 -25.39 8.59 -40.18
N GLY A 136 -26.52 8.71 -39.50
CA GLY A 136 -27.76 9.23 -40.05
C GLY A 136 -28.12 10.55 -39.35
N LEU A 137 -28.47 11.57 -40.11
CA LEU A 137 -28.93 12.87 -39.62
C LEU A 137 -30.27 13.23 -40.27
N LEU A 138 -31.22 13.65 -39.44
CA LEU A 138 -32.56 14.09 -39.83
C LEU A 138 -32.68 15.62 -39.76
N PRO A 139 -33.70 16.21 -40.44
CA PRO A 139 -33.87 17.67 -40.53
C PRO A 139 -34.09 18.36 -39.20
N ASP A 140 -34.67 17.64 -38.26
CA ASP A 140 -34.98 18.12 -36.92
C ASP A 140 -33.75 18.09 -35.99
N GLY A 141 -32.57 17.76 -36.52
CA GLY A 141 -31.33 17.66 -35.77
C GLY A 141 -31.15 16.32 -35.06
N SER A 142 -32.10 15.39 -35.21
CA SER A 142 -31.98 14.04 -34.66
C SER A 142 -30.93 13.25 -35.44
N PHE A 143 -30.04 12.56 -34.73
CA PHE A 143 -28.97 11.77 -35.34
C PHE A 143 -28.82 10.40 -34.69
N ARG A 144 -28.27 9.47 -35.47
CA ARG A 144 -27.79 8.16 -35.00
C ARG A 144 -26.41 7.90 -35.60
N ALA A 145 -25.46 7.59 -34.74
CA ALA A 145 -24.13 7.13 -35.11
C ALA A 145 -23.95 5.70 -34.61
N ASP A 146 -23.51 4.80 -35.47
CA ASP A 146 -23.15 3.42 -35.13
C ASP A 146 -21.67 3.23 -35.49
N LEU A 147 -20.89 2.78 -34.52
CA LEU A 147 -19.44 2.54 -34.62
C LEU A 147 -19.21 1.03 -34.51
N SER A 148 -18.34 0.48 -35.34
CA SER A 148 -17.92 -0.91 -35.25
C SER A 148 -16.42 -1.04 -35.45
N GLN A 149 -15.78 -1.67 -34.47
CA GLN A 149 -14.35 -1.98 -34.45
C GLN A 149 -13.43 -0.76 -34.65
N THR A 150 -13.88 0.43 -34.26
CA THR A 150 -13.13 1.67 -34.39
C THR A 150 -11.91 1.67 -33.47
N SER A 151 -10.72 1.95 -34.01
CA SER A 151 -9.50 1.94 -33.20
C SER A 151 -9.46 3.09 -32.19
N VAL A 152 -9.17 2.77 -30.92
CA VAL A 152 -9.01 3.75 -29.83
C VAL A 152 -7.81 4.67 -30.08
N ALA A 153 -6.79 4.19 -30.78
CA ALA A 153 -5.59 4.98 -31.08
C ALA A 153 -5.93 6.29 -31.82
N ARG A 154 -7.03 6.31 -32.61
CA ARG A 154 -7.51 7.51 -33.31
C ARG A 154 -8.05 8.58 -32.36
N LEU A 155 -8.44 8.23 -31.13
CA LEU A 155 -8.89 9.19 -30.12
C LEU A 155 -7.75 10.07 -29.60
N SER A 156 -6.49 9.62 -29.70
CA SER A 156 -5.33 10.43 -29.31
C SER A 156 -5.20 11.73 -30.13
N ALA A 157 -5.66 11.71 -31.38
CA ALA A 157 -5.75 12.91 -32.22
C ALA A 157 -6.83 13.90 -31.76
N LEU A 158 -7.85 13.41 -31.03
CA LEU A 158 -8.95 14.22 -30.50
C LEU A 158 -8.72 14.65 -29.04
N LEU A 159 -7.94 13.88 -28.28
CA LEU A 159 -7.67 14.07 -26.86
C LEU A 159 -6.17 13.96 -26.59
N PRO A 160 -5.41 15.08 -26.69
CA PRO A 160 -3.97 15.09 -26.52
C PRO A 160 -3.48 14.52 -25.17
N LEU A 161 -4.31 14.62 -24.11
CA LEU A 161 -4.06 14.04 -22.78
C LEU A 161 -3.82 12.51 -22.82
N LEU A 162 -4.34 11.81 -23.83
CA LEU A 162 -4.18 10.36 -23.97
C LEU A 162 -2.91 9.98 -24.74
N SER A 163 -2.19 10.93 -25.33
CA SER A 163 -1.04 10.64 -26.20
C SER A 163 0.10 9.93 -25.44
N GLU A 164 0.30 10.25 -24.16
CA GLU A 164 1.33 9.63 -23.32
C GLU A 164 1.06 8.15 -23.00
N TYR A 165 -0.19 7.70 -23.14
CA TYR A 165 -0.62 6.34 -22.80
C TYR A 165 -0.59 5.38 -24.00
N ALA A 166 -0.42 5.89 -25.22
CA ALA A 166 -0.48 5.10 -26.46
C ALA A 166 -1.65 4.09 -26.46
N PRO A 167 -2.90 4.55 -26.28
CA PRO A 167 -4.02 3.67 -26.02
C PRO A 167 -4.34 2.78 -27.22
N GLN A 168 -4.70 1.54 -26.93
CA GLN A 168 -5.02 0.49 -27.88
C GLN A 168 -6.43 -0.05 -27.64
N GLY A 169 -6.95 -0.80 -28.61
CA GLY A 169 -8.23 -1.48 -28.53
C GLY A 169 -9.25 -1.02 -29.56
N ARG A 170 -10.45 -1.60 -29.45
CA ARG A 170 -11.54 -1.46 -30.42
C ARG A 170 -12.82 -1.00 -29.73
N ILE A 171 -13.42 0.08 -30.23
CA ILE A 171 -14.71 0.59 -29.77
C ILE A 171 -15.80 0.18 -30.76
N SER A 172 -16.89 -0.36 -30.25
CA SER A 172 -18.12 -0.62 -31.00
C SER A 172 -19.32 -0.15 -30.19
N GLY A 173 -20.38 0.32 -30.84
CA GLY A 173 -21.57 0.78 -30.14
C GLY A 173 -22.37 1.79 -30.94
N SER A 174 -23.25 2.52 -30.27
CA SER A 174 -24.09 3.51 -30.91
C SER A 174 -24.30 4.75 -30.04
N ALA A 175 -24.48 5.88 -30.70
CA ALA A 175 -24.93 7.12 -30.10
C ALA A 175 -26.16 7.61 -30.84
N VAL A 176 -27.20 7.98 -30.10
CA VAL A 176 -28.40 8.62 -30.64
C VAL A 176 -28.64 9.92 -29.92
N GLY A 177 -29.13 10.92 -30.62
CA GLY A 177 -29.31 12.22 -30.02
C GLY A 177 -30.07 13.18 -30.88
N ARG A 178 -30.21 14.39 -30.36
CA ARG A 178 -30.75 15.55 -31.06
C ARG A 178 -29.84 16.73 -30.79
N ALA A 179 -29.38 17.37 -31.85
CA ALA A 179 -28.58 18.58 -31.74
C ALA A 179 -29.32 19.75 -32.38
N ALA A 180 -29.58 20.76 -31.56
CA ALA A 180 -30.09 22.05 -31.97
C ALA A 180 -29.13 23.14 -31.48
N THR A 181 -29.24 24.35 -32.04
CA THR A 181 -28.31 25.46 -31.77
C THR A 181 -28.17 25.78 -30.27
N GLU A 182 -29.27 25.68 -29.52
CA GLU A 182 -29.32 26.02 -28.09
C GLU A 182 -29.32 24.81 -27.15
N SER A 183 -29.60 23.61 -27.69
CA SER A 183 -29.72 22.40 -26.88
C SER A 183 -29.21 21.19 -27.62
N THR A 184 -28.31 20.45 -26.99
CA THR A 184 -27.84 19.16 -27.50
C THR A 184 -28.15 18.09 -26.49
N LEU A 185 -28.67 16.95 -26.96
CA LEU A 185 -28.87 15.77 -26.14
C LEU A 185 -28.33 14.56 -26.89
N VAL A 186 -27.42 13.82 -26.26
CA VAL A 186 -26.84 12.59 -26.80
C VAL A 186 -26.96 11.51 -25.74
N THR A 187 -27.40 10.32 -26.14
CA THR A 187 -27.30 9.10 -25.35
C THR A 187 -26.43 8.11 -26.11
N PHE A 188 -25.51 7.47 -25.42
CA PHE A 188 -24.56 6.54 -26.03
C PHE A 188 -24.49 5.23 -25.26
N ASP A 189 -24.17 4.16 -25.99
CA ASP A 189 -23.83 2.84 -25.47
C ASP A 189 -22.64 2.36 -26.29
N LEU A 190 -21.48 2.25 -25.65
CA LEU A 190 -20.20 1.94 -26.25
C LEU A 190 -19.55 0.79 -25.50
N ARG A 191 -18.90 -0.08 -26.25
CA ARG A 191 -18.09 -1.18 -25.73
C ARG A 191 -16.67 -1.03 -26.23
N LEU A 192 -15.73 -1.01 -25.30
CA LEU A 192 -14.31 -1.21 -25.56
C LEU A 192 -13.99 -2.70 -25.44
N SER A 193 -13.28 -3.23 -26.41
CA SER A 193 -12.70 -4.57 -26.38
C SER A 193 -11.21 -4.52 -26.67
N ASP A 194 -10.45 -5.39 -26.02
CA ASP A 194 -9.01 -5.54 -26.21
C ASP A 194 -8.27 -4.22 -25.96
N GLY A 195 -8.74 -3.47 -24.96
CA GLY A 195 -8.16 -2.20 -24.56
C GLY A 195 -6.81 -2.40 -23.89
N GLY A 196 -5.91 -1.45 -24.09
CA GLY A 196 -4.61 -1.50 -23.42
C GLY A 196 -3.87 -0.18 -23.52
N PHE A 197 -2.88 -0.01 -22.67
CA PHE A 197 -1.99 1.15 -22.69
C PHE A 197 -0.65 0.79 -22.05
N VAL A 198 0.38 1.58 -22.37
CA VAL A 198 1.68 1.51 -21.70
C VAL A 198 2.19 2.94 -21.52
N ALA A 199 2.53 3.31 -20.29
CA ALA A 199 3.01 4.63 -19.92
C ALA A 199 4.11 4.55 -18.84
N GLY A 200 4.78 5.69 -18.58
CA GLY A 200 5.69 5.84 -17.44
C GLY A 200 6.85 4.85 -17.41
N GLY A 201 7.42 4.49 -18.57
CA GLY A 201 8.52 3.54 -18.65
C GLY A 201 8.14 2.08 -18.36
N GLY A 202 6.85 1.73 -18.43
CA GLY A 202 6.33 0.38 -18.16
C GLY A 202 5.80 0.18 -16.75
N LEU A 203 5.86 1.20 -15.89
CA LEU A 203 5.27 1.17 -14.55
C LEU A 203 3.74 1.30 -14.54
N ASN A 204 3.18 1.74 -15.66
CA ASN A 204 1.74 1.83 -15.88
C ASN A 204 1.42 1.08 -17.17
N ALA A 205 0.72 -0.04 -17.07
CA ALA A 205 0.33 -0.86 -18.21
C ALA A 205 -1.04 -1.48 -17.99
N ALA A 206 -1.79 -1.66 -19.06
CA ALA A 206 -3.04 -2.41 -19.05
C ALA A 206 -3.18 -3.24 -20.31
N GLU A 207 -3.77 -4.42 -20.18
CA GLU A 207 -3.94 -5.38 -21.27
C GLU A 207 -5.32 -6.05 -21.19
N GLY A 208 -5.90 -6.35 -22.36
CA GLY A 208 -7.17 -7.07 -22.47
C GLY A 208 -8.38 -6.33 -21.89
N ILE A 209 -8.29 -5.00 -21.70
CA ILE A 209 -9.31 -4.20 -21.03
C ILE A 209 -10.63 -4.22 -21.82
N GLY A 210 -11.68 -4.73 -21.19
CA GLY A 210 -13.05 -4.67 -21.70
C GLY A 210 -13.90 -3.71 -20.89
N LEU A 211 -14.41 -2.63 -21.50
CA LEU A 211 -15.32 -1.68 -20.83
C LEU A 211 -16.68 -1.65 -21.51
N ARG A 212 -17.74 -1.48 -20.74
CA ARG A 212 -19.03 -0.97 -21.23
C ARG A 212 -19.26 0.42 -20.67
N LEU A 213 -19.61 1.35 -21.55
CA LEU A 213 -19.85 2.75 -21.26
C LEU A 213 -21.23 3.10 -21.79
N ALA A 214 -22.15 3.47 -20.90
CA ALA A 214 -23.46 3.93 -21.29
C ALA A 214 -23.77 5.25 -20.61
N GLY A 215 -24.31 6.23 -21.33
CA GLY A 215 -24.49 7.54 -20.73
C GLY A 215 -25.29 8.53 -21.54
N ARG A 216 -25.41 9.72 -20.97
CA ARG A 216 -26.14 10.86 -21.50
C ARG A 216 -25.28 12.10 -21.38
N LEU A 217 -25.23 12.87 -22.46
CA LEU A 217 -24.64 14.21 -22.53
C LEU A 217 -25.75 15.17 -22.92
N ALA A 218 -25.99 16.18 -22.10
CA ALA A 218 -26.91 17.27 -22.40
C ALA A 218 -26.12 18.58 -22.40
N ARG A 219 -26.40 19.48 -23.34
CA ARG A 219 -25.84 20.83 -23.38
C ARG A 219 -26.96 21.85 -23.38
N ASP A 220 -26.84 22.86 -22.53
CA ASP A 220 -27.67 24.05 -22.50
C ASP A 220 -26.79 25.32 -22.55
N GLN A 221 -27.36 26.49 -22.22
CA GLN A 221 -26.60 27.75 -22.18
C GLN A 221 -25.57 27.83 -21.05
N ALA A 222 -25.70 27.03 -19.99
CA ALA A 222 -24.81 27.02 -18.84
C ALA A 222 -23.63 26.06 -19.01
N GLY A 223 -23.73 25.08 -19.92
CA GLY A 223 -22.64 24.17 -20.26
C GLY A 223 -23.13 22.76 -20.57
N TRP A 224 -22.21 21.79 -20.45
CA TRP A 224 -22.51 20.37 -20.56
C TRP A 224 -22.91 19.81 -19.19
N GLN A 225 -23.95 19.00 -19.17
CA GLN A 225 -24.33 18.12 -18.08
C GLN A 225 -24.16 16.68 -18.57
N TRP A 226 -23.56 15.82 -17.77
CA TRP A 226 -23.24 14.47 -18.19
C TRP A 226 -23.53 13.46 -17.09
N SER A 227 -23.93 12.26 -17.51
CA SER A 227 -24.07 11.09 -16.64
C SER A 227 -23.59 9.85 -17.40
N MET A 228 -22.74 9.03 -16.81
CA MET A 228 -22.25 7.80 -17.44
C MET A 228 -22.13 6.67 -16.43
N GLY A 229 -22.55 5.48 -16.84
CA GLY A 229 -22.22 4.21 -16.21
C GLY A 229 -21.01 3.58 -16.90
N VAL A 230 -20.09 3.05 -16.10
CA VAL A 230 -18.88 2.36 -16.51
C VAL A 230 -18.89 0.97 -15.88
N ASP A 231 -18.68 -0.07 -16.69
CA ASP A 231 -18.55 -1.46 -16.23
C ASP A 231 -17.26 -2.04 -16.80
N TRP A 232 -16.28 -2.31 -15.92
CA TRP A 232 -15.01 -2.92 -16.29
C TRP A 232 -15.14 -4.45 -16.26
N THR A 233 -15.32 -5.00 -17.46
CA THR A 233 -15.77 -6.39 -17.69
C THR A 233 -14.66 -7.41 -17.93
N ALA A 234 -13.45 -6.99 -18.31
CA ALA A 234 -12.35 -7.90 -18.61
C ALA A 234 -10.99 -7.20 -18.57
N GLY A 235 -9.92 -7.97 -18.41
CA GLY A 235 -8.53 -7.49 -18.44
C GLY A 235 -8.02 -7.02 -17.08
N GLU A 236 -6.80 -6.52 -17.11
CA GLU A 236 -6.03 -6.17 -15.93
C GLU A 236 -5.19 -4.92 -16.19
N ALA A 237 -4.89 -4.19 -15.12
CA ALA A 237 -4.05 -3.01 -15.17
C ALA A 237 -3.06 -3.03 -14.00
N TYR A 238 -1.78 -2.86 -14.33
CA TYR A 238 -0.74 -2.56 -13.37
C TYR A 238 -0.48 -1.06 -13.36
N VAL A 239 -0.77 -0.41 -12.24
CA VAL A 239 -0.53 1.00 -12.01
C VAL A 239 0.33 1.10 -10.76
N HIS A 240 1.65 1.15 -10.95
CA HIS A 240 2.62 0.95 -9.87
C HIS A 240 2.27 1.77 -8.61
N PRO A 241 2.20 1.14 -7.42
CA PRO A 241 2.52 -0.27 -7.10
C PRO A 241 1.30 -1.24 -7.13
N LEU A 242 0.16 -0.83 -7.67
CA LEU A 242 -1.11 -1.57 -7.60
C LEU A 242 -1.33 -2.47 -8.81
N TYR A 243 -1.90 -3.66 -8.56
CA TYR A 243 -2.41 -4.56 -9.59
C TYR A 243 -3.95 -4.64 -9.48
N LEU A 244 -4.62 -4.25 -10.56
CA LEU A 244 -6.07 -4.07 -10.64
C LEU A 244 -6.64 -5.08 -11.65
N GLU A 245 -7.75 -5.72 -11.32
CA GLU A 245 -8.48 -6.61 -12.23
C GLU A 245 -9.88 -6.06 -12.50
N SER A 246 -10.50 -6.56 -13.57
CA SER A 246 -11.89 -6.28 -13.89
C SER A 246 -12.86 -6.58 -12.74
N GLY A 247 -13.95 -5.82 -12.66
CA GLY A 247 -14.96 -5.94 -11.61
C GLY A 247 -15.50 -4.59 -11.12
N LEU A 248 -14.78 -3.50 -11.40
CA LEU A 248 -15.21 -2.15 -11.06
C LEU A 248 -16.44 -1.74 -11.87
N LYS A 249 -17.47 -1.28 -11.16
CA LYS A 249 -18.60 -0.55 -11.75
C LYS A 249 -18.64 0.86 -11.19
N ALA A 250 -18.97 1.83 -12.02
CA ALA A 250 -19.08 3.21 -11.60
C ALA A 250 -20.24 3.94 -12.26
N ASP A 251 -21.02 4.65 -11.46
CA ASP A 251 -22.01 5.62 -11.92
C ASP A 251 -21.49 7.01 -11.65
N LEU A 252 -21.27 7.78 -12.70
CA LEU A 252 -20.62 9.08 -12.68
C LEU A 252 -21.58 10.15 -13.21
N SER A 253 -21.57 11.32 -12.60
CA SER A 253 -22.38 12.46 -13.02
C SER A 253 -21.70 13.79 -12.73
N GLY A 254 -21.94 14.79 -13.57
CA GLY A 254 -21.30 16.08 -13.41
C GLY A 254 -21.62 17.08 -14.50
N ARG A 255 -20.85 18.17 -14.49
CA ARG A 255 -21.01 19.29 -15.42
C ARG A 255 -19.66 19.79 -15.94
N PHE A 256 -19.65 20.32 -17.15
CA PHE A 256 -18.48 20.94 -17.77
C PHE A 256 -18.87 22.24 -18.48
N ASP A 257 -18.30 23.36 -18.02
CA ASP A 257 -18.60 24.70 -18.54
C ASP A 257 -17.58 25.20 -19.58
N GLY A 258 -16.63 24.35 -19.99
CA GLY A 258 -15.53 24.69 -20.89
C GLY A 258 -14.20 24.97 -20.17
N LYS A 259 -14.23 25.31 -18.86
CA LYS A 259 -13.03 25.57 -18.04
C LYS A 259 -12.97 24.69 -16.81
N ARG A 260 -14.12 24.39 -16.21
CA ARG A 260 -14.27 23.62 -14.98
C ARG A 260 -15.07 22.35 -15.25
N LEU A 261 -14.49 21.21 -14.89
CA LEU A 261 -15.14 19.92 -14.83
C LEU A 261 -15.54 19.64 -13.38
N SER A 262 -16.83 19.62 -13.12
CA SER A 262 -17.39 19.17 -11.84
C SER A 262 -17.85 17.72 -11.96
N LEU A 263 -17.49 16.93 -10.96
CA LEU A 263 -18.00 15.60 -10.66
C LEU A 263 -18.95 15.75 -9.47
N ASP A 264 -20.24 15.90 -9.75
CA ASP A 264 -21.28 16.13 -8.75
C ASP A 264 -21.57 14.85 -7.94
N GLY A 265 -21.31 13.68 -8.54
CA GLY A 265 -21.34 12.41 -7.84
C GLY A 265 -20.73 11.28 -8.67
N ALA A 266 -19.85 10.51 -8.04
CA ALA A 266 -19.35 9.24 -8.51
C ALA A 266 -19.64 8.19 -7.45
N LYS A 267 -20.35 7.12 -7.82
CA LYS A 267 -20.55 5.93 -6.99
C LYS A 267 -19.78 4.78 -7.62
N LEU A 268 -18.86 4.18 -6.89
CA LEU A 268 -18.09 3.05 -7.37
C LEU A 268 -18.42 1.81 -6.53
N GLU A 269 -18.60 0.70 -7.22
CA GLU A 269 -18.70 -0.64 -6.66
C GLU A 269 -17.43 -1.41 -7.04
N ILE A 270 -16.71 -1.87 -6.01
CA ILE A 270 -15.50 -2.67 -6.15
C ILE A 270 -15.63 -3.83 -5.18
N ASP A 271 -15.10 -5.00 -5.55
CA ASP A 271 -15.09 -6.15 -4.66
C ASP A 271 -14.42 -5.83 -3.32
N GLY A 272 -15.02 -6.29 -2.22
CA GLY A 272 -14.58 -5.97 -0.87
C GLY A 272 -14.90 -4.55 -0.37
N VAL A 273 -15.62 -3.69 -1.12
CA VAL A 273 -16.01 -2.35 -0.64
C VAL A 273 -17.50 -2.11 -0.85
N ARG A 274 -18.24 -1.84 0.23
CA ARG A 274 -19.70 -1.64 0.14
C ARG A 274 -20.09 -0.44 -0.72
N ALA A 275 -19.41 0.69 -0.54
CA ALA A 275 -19.65 1.89 -1.33
C ALA A 275 -18.45 2.82 -1.33
N ILE A 276 -18.16 3.40 -2.49
CA ILE A 276 -17.23 4.53 -2.62
C ILE A 276 -17.99 5.68 -3.26
N GLU A 277 -17.99 6.84 -2.61
CA GLU A 277 -18.55 8.08 -3.13
C GLU A 277 -17.46 9.13 -3.31
N LEU A 278 -17.40 9.73 -4.50
CA LEU A 278 -16.45 10.79 -4.82
C LEU A 278 -17.18 11.99 -5.41
N ARG A 279 -16.78 13.19 -4.96
CA ARG A 279 -17.12 14.46 -5.58
C ARG A 279 -15.86 15.26 -5.81
N ALA A 280 -15.77 15.94 -6.94
CA ALA A 280 -14.59 16.72 -7.28
C ALA A 280 -14.92 17.92 -8.17
N SER A 281 -14.09 18.95 -8.12
CA SER A 281 -14.09 20.06 -9.06
C SER A 281 -12.69 20.25 -9.58
N LEU A 282 -12.52 20.20 -10.90
CA LEU A 282 -11.24 20.32 -11.58
C LEU A 282 -11.27 21.49 -12.56
N GLU A 283 -10.19 22.24 -12.66
CA GLU A 283 -9.90 23.10 -13.81
C GLU A 283 -9.17 22.27 -14.87
N VAL A 284 -9.50 22.43 -16.15
CA VAL A 284 -8.99 21.53 -17.22
C VAL A 284 -7.81 22.08 -18.02
N ASP A 285 -7.45 23.36 -17.85
CA ASP A 285 -6.33 24.00 -18.55
C ASP A 285 -5.67 25.08 -17.65
N PRO A 286 -4.61 24.75 -16.90
CA PRO A 286 -4.04 23.40 -16.72
C PRO A 286 -4.94 22.50 -15.87
N LEU A 287 -4.75 21.17 -15.99
CA LEU A 287 -5.49 20.19 -15.18
C LEU A 287 -5.13 20.34 -13.69
N ARG A 288 -6.07 20.80 -12.87
CA ARG A 288 -5.87 21.00 -11.42
C ARG A 288 -7.12 20.69 -10.63
N VAL A 289 -6.99 19.90 -9.56
CA VAL A 289 -8.08 19.67 -8.60
C VAL A 289 -8.24 20.90 -7.71
N VAL A 290 -9.42 21.52 -7.73
CA VAL A 290 -9.76 22.69 -6.92
C VAL A 290 -10.31 22.25 -5.55
N SER A 291 -11.16 21.24 -5.56
CA SER A 291 -11.75 20.67 -4.35
C SER A 291 -12.18 19.23 -4.60
N GLY A 292 -12.18 18.41 -3.55
CA GLY A 292 -12.64 17.03 -3.61
C GLY A 292 -13.10 16.51 -2.26
N ALA A 293 -14.03 15.56 -2.29
CA ALA A 293 -14.46 14.81 -1.13
C ALA A 293 -14.60 13.34 -1.52
N LEU A 294 -14.02 12.46 -0.71
CA LEU A 294 -14.06 11.01 -0.85
C LEU A 294 -14.70 10.41 0.40
N ALA A 295 -15.59 9.45 0.21
CA ALA A 295 -16.12 8.61 1.27
C ALA A 295 -16.05 7.14 0.84
N ILE A 296 -15.45 6.31 1.68
CA ILE A 296 -15.36 4.86 1.54
C ILE A 296 -16.10 4.29 2.74
N ALA A 297 -17.09 3.45 2.47
CA ALA A 297 -17.91 2.85 3.50
C ALA A 297 -17.72 1.33 3.52
N ASP A 298 -17.42 0.80 4.70
CA ASP A 298 -17.27 -0.62 5.02
C ASP A 298 -16.43 -1.38 3.98
N ALA A 299 -15.17 -0.98 3.86
CA ALA A 299 -14.17 -1.71 3.10
C ALA A 299 -13.63 -2.89 3.94
N ASP A 300 -13.79 -4.10 3.41
CA ASP A 300 -13.37 -5.35 4.03
C ASP A 300 -11.87 -5.55 3.85
N LEU A 301 -11.14 -5.41 4.95
CA LEU A 301 -9.68 -5.53 4.93
C LEU A 301 -9.19 -6.93 4.57
N SER A 302 -10.01 -7.98 4.74
CA SER A 302 -9.64 -9.33 4.29
C SER A 302 -9.54 -9.43 2.77
N VAL A 303 -10.25 -8.56 2.04
CA VAL A 303 -10.22 -8.48 0.58
C VAL A 303 -9.29 -7.37 0.11
N ILE A 304 -9.41 -6.16 0.68
CA ILE A 304 -8.69 -4.98 0.19
C ILE A 304 -7.31 -4.77 0.83
N GLY A 305 -7.04 -5.35 2.00
CA GLY A 305 -5.84 -5.10 2.79
C GLY A 305 -4.56 -5.55 2.07
N SER A 306 -4.48 -6.83 1.73
CA SER A 306 -3.33 -7.38 1.00
C SER A 306 -3.26 -6.87 -0.45
N ARG A 307 -4.42 -6.67 -1.09
CA ARG A 307 -4.53 -6.31 -2.51
C ARG A 307 -4.17 -4.85 -2.80
N TYR A 308 -4.62 -3.92 -1.96
CA TYR A 308 -4.52 -2.48 -2.23
C TYR A 308 -3.74 -1.71 -1.16
N LEU A 309 -3.88 -2.06 0.13
CA LEU A 309 -3.24 -1.30 1.21
C LEU A 309 -1.74 -1.64 1.35
N MET A 310 -1.39 -2.92 1.41
CA MET A 310 0.00 -3.35 1.66
C MET A 310 1.01 -2.96 0.58
N PRO A 311 0.70 -3.03 -0.73
CA PRO A 311 1.59 -2.56 -1.78
C PRO A 311 1.92 -1.06 -1.68
N LEU A 312 1.09 -0.27 -0.99
CA LEU A 312 1.33 1.16 -0.77
C LEU A 312 2.13 1.43 0.52
N VAL A 313 1.88 0.65 1.58
CA VAL A 313 2.41 0.93 2.92
C VAL A 313 3.70 0.18 3.23
N ALA A 314 3.73 -1.13 3.01
CA ALA A 314 4.87 -1.98 3.34
C ALA A 314 4.93 -3.24 2.44
N PRO A 315 5.38 -3.09 1.17
CA PRO A 315 5.37 -4.18 0.18
C PRO A 315 6.11 -5.45 0.63
N ALA A 316 7.15 -5.31 1.47
CA ALA A 316 7.93 -6.43 1.98
C ALA A 316 7.19 -7.31 3.00
N LEU A 317 6.04 -6.85 3.51
CA LEU A 317 5.23 -7.55 4.51
C LEU A 317 3.96 -8.18 3.93
N SER A 318 3.64 -7.94 2.65
CA SER A 318 2.35 -8.31 2.04
C SER A 318 1.95 -9.77 2.23
N ASP A 319 2.90 -10.71 2.18
CA ASP A 319 2.63 -12.15 2.30
C ASP A 319 2.66 -12.66 3.75
N ARG A 320 3.08 -11.81 4.70
CA ARG A 320 3.28 -12.17 6.11
C ARG A 320 2.20 -11.60 7.01
N ILE A 321 1.44 -10.62 6.53
CA ILE A 321 0.42 -9.91 7.27
C ILE A 321 -0.97 -10.34 6.82
N GLN A 322 -1.87 -10.58 7.75
CA GLN A 322 -3.27 -10.87 7.49
C GLN A 322 -4.14 -9.83 8.17
N PHE A 323 -5.25 -9.49 7.52
CA PHE A 323 -6.20 -8.50 8.01
C PHE A 323 -7.61 -9.08 8.06
N GLU A 324 -8.36 -8.66 9.06
CA GLU A 324 -9.80 -8.90 9.18
C GLU A 324 -10.50 -7.62 9.62
N GLY A 325 -11.82 -7.56 9.44
CA GLY A 325 -12.67 -6.46 9.85
C GLY A 325 -12.89 -5.39 8.78
N LEU A 326 -13.59 -4.32 9.16
CA LEU A 326 -14.06 -3.29 8.24
C LEU A 326 -13.42 -1.94 8.54
N VAL A 327 -13.08 -1.21 7.48
CA VAL A 327 -12.61 0.18 7.55
C VAL A 327 -13.52 1.07 6.74
N SER A 328 -13.94 2.20 7.32
CA SER A 328 -14.52 3.31 6.58
C SER A 328 -13.57 4.51 6.63
N ALA A 329 -13.52 5.27 5.54
CA ALA A 329 -12.65 6.43 5.42
C ALA A 329 -13.35 7.60 4.75
N GLY A 330 -13.09 8.82 5.22
CA GLY A 330 -13.53 10.07 4.62
C GLY A 330 -12.34 10.98 4.37
N GLY A 331 -12.32 11.70 3.26
CA GLY A 331 -11.26 12.65 2.93
C GLY A 331 -11.80 13.92 2.30
N ARG A 332 -11.23 15.07 2.65
CA ARG A 332 -11.58 16.37 2.05
C ARG A 332 -10.32 17.10 1.60
N TYR A 333 -10.36 17.58 0.36
CA TYR A 333 -9.28 18.30 -0.30
C TYR A 333 -9.79 19.65 -0.78
N GLU A 334 -9.08 20.74 -0.50
CA GLU A 334 -9.47 22.09 -0.91
C GLU A 334 -8.23 22.93 -1.24
N SER A 335 -8.32 23.72 -2.32
CA SER A 335 -7.32 24.72 -2.69
C SER A 335 -5.89 24.21 -2.90
N GLY A 336 -5.70 22.90 -3.13
CA GLY A 336 -4.37 22.31 -3.29
C GLY A 336 -3.94 21.43 -2.12
N ASP A 337 -4.66 21.47 -1.00
CA ASP A 337 -4.24 20.88 0.26
C ASP A 337 -5.28 19.88 0.80
N LEU A 338 -4.80 18.83 1.46
CA LEU A 338 -5.64 17.89 2.20
C LEU A 338 -6.09 18.57 3.49
N MET A 339 -7.40 18.70 3.71
CA MET A 339 -7.97 19.44 4.84
C MET A 339 -8.43 18.53 5.98
N ALA A 340 -8.89 17.31 5.65
CA ALA A 340 -9.37 16.36 6.64
C ALA A 340 -9.29 14.93 6.12
N VAL A 341 -8.99 14.00 7.03
CA VAL A 341 -9.10 12.56 6.83
C VAL A 341 -9.72 11.97 8.09
N ASP A 342 -10.78 11.18 7.95
CA ASP A 342 -11.38 10.43 9.03
C ASP A 342 -11.26 8.95 8.69
N VAL A 343 -10.73 8.14 9.61
CA VAL A 343 -10.69 6.69 9.45
C VAL A 343 -11.41 6.06 10.64
N SER A 344 -12.35 5.16 10.38
CA SER A 344 -13.00 4.37 11.42
C SER A 344 -12.72 2.90 11.23
N PHE A 345 -12.41 2.23 12.32
CA PHE A 345 -12.11 0.80 12.40
C PHE A 345 -13.29 0.11 13.08
N SER A 346 -13.75 -1.01 12.50
CA SER A 346 -14.82 -1.85 13.04
C SER A 346 -14.37 -3.30 13.02
N ASP A 347 -14.10 -3.83 14.22
CA ASP A 347 -13.58 -5.17 14.48
C ASP A 347 -12.32 -5.53 13.67
N VAL A 348 -11.42 -4.54 13.49
CA VAL A 348 -10.22 -4.72 12.69
C VAL A 348 -9.17 -5.55 13.44
N SER A 349 -8.73 -6.65 12.84
CA SER A 349 -7.64 -7.45 13.39
C SER A 349 -6.49 -7.55 12.41
N VAL A 350 -5.27 -7.50 12.93
CA VAL A 350 -4.03 -7.62 12.16
C VAL A 350 -3.19 -8.71 12.79
N SER A 351 -2.72 -9.66 11.98
CA SER A 351 -1.77 -10.69 12.42
C SER A 351 -0.55 -10.74 11.51
N LEU A 352 0.62 -11.04 12.07
CA LEU A 352 1.89 -11.14 11.36
C LEU A 352 2.56 -12.49 11.64
N ASP A 353 3.21 -13.06 10.62
CA ASP A 353 3.99 -14.30 10.70
C ASP A 353 3.21 -15.45 11.33
N ASP A 354 2.05 -15.77 10.74
CA ASP A 354 1.16 -16.84 11.21
C ASP A 354 0.72 -16.69 12.67
N GLY A 355 0.56 -15.45 13.13
CA GLY A 355 0.03 -15.12 14.45
C GLY A 355 1.09 -14.97 15.54
N LEU A 356 2.38 -14.92 15.20
CA LEU A 356 3.43 -14.55 16.17
C LEU A 356 3.19 -13.16 16.77
N PHE A 357 2.65 -12.24 15.97
CA PHE A 357 2.14 -10.97 16.47
C PHE A 357 0.69 -10.82 16.03
N GLY A 358 -0.14 -10.32 16.93
CA GLY A 358 -1.53 -10.02 16.62
C GLY A 358 -2.04 -8.85 17.43
N ILE A 359 -2.91 -8.06 16.83
CA ILE A 359 -3.65 -7.00 17.50
C ILE A 359 -5.07 -6.97 16.95
N GLY A 360 -6.06 -7.02 17.83
CA GLY A 360 -7.46 -7.01 17.43
C GLY A 360 -8.39 -7.72 18.41
N PRO A 361 -9.70 -7.55 18.24
CA PRO A 361 -10.32 -6.60 17.32
C PRO A 361 -10.07 -5.15 17.77
N VAL A 362 -9.86 -4.25 16.80
CA VAL A 362 -9.67 -2.80 16.99
C VAL A 362 -10.93 -2.08 16.53
N ASN A 363 -11.49 -1.28 17.42
CA ASN A 363 -12.67 -0.46 17.18
C ASN A 363 -12.35 1.00 17.51
N GLY A 364 -12.79 1.95 16.68
CA GLY A 364 -12.62 3.36 16.99
C GLY A 364 -12.40 4.24 15.78
N VAL A 365 -11.94 5.47 16.03
CA VAL A 365 -11.79 6.50 15.00
C VAL A 365 -10.48 7.25 15.15
N VAL A 366 -9.91 7.61 14.00
CA VAL A 366 -8.72 8.44 13.86
C VAL A 366 -9.09 9.66 13.00
N PRO A 367 -9.43 10.80 13.62
CA PRO A 367 -9.67 12.04 12.90
C PRO A 367 -8.36 12.81 12.72
N TRP A 368 -8.03 13.13 11.47
CA TRP A 368 -6.94 14.03 11.09
C TRP A 368 -7.52 15.30 10.46
N ARG A 369 -7.01 16.46 10.86
CA ARG A 369 -7.43 17.77 10.38
C ARG A 369 -6.20 18.61 10.11
N ALA A 370 -6.21 19.32 8.98
CA ALA A 370 -5.18 20.31 8.73
C ALA A 370 -5.28 21.43 9.78
N PHE A 371 -4.15 21.85 10.33
CA PHE A 371 -4.05 22.98 11.28
C PHE A 371 -4.82 22.84 12.61
N GLU A 372 -5.40 21.68 12.92
CA GLU A 372 -6.13 21.42 14.17
C GLU A 372 -5.66 20.10 14.82
N SER A 373 -5.93 19.93 16.12
CA SER A 373 -5.67 18.67 16.82
C SER A 373 -6.94 17.83 16.86
N GLY A 374 -6.88 16.63 16.28
CA GLY A 374 -7.91 15.60 16.43
C GLY A 374 -7.58 14.65 17.58
N LEU A 375 -8.58 14.14 18.28
CA LEU A 375 -8.39 13.10 19.29
C LEU A 375 -8.76 11.74 18.68
N ALA A 376 -7.75 10.91 18.42
CA ALA A 376 -7.92 9.52 18.06
C ALA A 376 -8.25 8.68 19.30
N ARG A 377 -9.21 7.77 19.16
CA ARG A 377 -9.56 6.79 20.20
C ARG A 377 -9.73 5.43 19.57
N LEU A 378 -8.95 4.47 20.03
CA LEU A 378 -8.98 3.09 19.57
C LEU A 378 -9.13 2.17 20.79
N ASP A 379 -10.20 1.38 20.81
CA ASP A 379 -10.40 0.28 21.74
C ASP A 379 -9.82 -0.99 21.11
N VAL A 380 -8.83 -1.57 21.77
CA VAL A 380 -8.16 -2.82 21.36
C VAL A 380 -8.69 -3.93 22.25
N GLY A 381 -9.31 -4.95 21.66
CA GLY A 381 -9.90 -6.08 22.39
C GLY A 381 -8.85 -7.03 22.98
N ALA A 382 -7.80 -7.33 22.23
CA ALA A 382 -6.65 -8.09 22.67
C ALA A 382 -5.42 -7.78 21.80
N ALA A 383 -4.25 -8.15 22.29
CA ALA A 383 -3.06 -8.27 21.46
C ALA A 383 -2.24 -9.48 21.92
N ASN A 384 -1.38 -9.99 21.05
CA ASN A 384 -0.45 -11.05 21.40
C ASN A 384 0.93 -10.77 20.81
N TRP A 385 1.94 -11.16 21.58
CA TRP A 385 3.33 -11.21 21.15
C TRP A 385 3.90 -12.57 21.56
N GLU A 386 4.13 -13.42 20.57
CA GLU A 386 4.46 -14.83 20.74
C GLU A 386 3.46 -15.51 21.70
N SER A 387 3.93 -15.96 22.86
CA SER A 387 3.09 -16.62 23.88
C SER A 387 2.48 -15.65 24.90
N LEU A 388 2.83 -14.36 24.84
CA LEU A 388 2.29 -13.34 25.74
C LEU A 388 0.99 -12.79 25.18
N SER A 389 -0.09 -12.98 25.94
CA SER A 389 -1.38 -12.35 25.67
C SER A 389 -1.49 -11.04 26.45
N LEU A 390 -2.05 -10.02 25.79
CA LEU A 390 -2.31 -8.69 26.29
C LEU A 390 -3.84 -8.51 26.29
N ASP A 391 -4.41 -8.18 27.45
CA ASP A 391 -5.85 -7.97 27.58
C ASP A 391 -6.27 -6.64 26.95
N ALA A 392 -7.58 -6.41 26.88
CA ALA A 392 -8.14 -5.21 26.28
C ALA A 392 -7.55 -3.91 26.86
N PHE A 393 -7.23 -2.97 25.98
CA PHE A 393 -6.73 -1.64 26.34
C PHE A 393 -7.25 -0.57 25.38
N ARG A 394 -7.11 0.69 25.78
CA ARG A 394 -7.47 1.84 24.97
C ARG A 394 -6.22 2.63 24.60
N VAL A 395 -6.17 3.06 23.35
CA VAL A 395 -5.19 4.02 22.84
C VAL A 395 -5.92 5.34 22.60
N GLU A 396 -5.47 6.40 23.27
CA GLU A 396 -5.88 7.77 22.99
C GLU A 396 -4.65 8.56 22.54
N ALA A 397 -4.80 9.31 21.45
CA ALA A 397 -3.71 10.08 20.87
C ALA A 397 -4.21 11.39 20.26
N HIS A 398 -3.44 12.45 20.44
CA HIS A 398 -3.65 13.70 19.76
C HIS A 398 -2.96 13.66 18.40
N VAL A 399 -3.74 13.77 17.34
CA VAL A 399 -3.28 13.76 15.95
C VAL A 399 -3.23 15.20 15.45
N HIS A 400 -2.05 15.62 15.02
CA HIS A 400 -1.74 16.92 14.44
C HIS A 400 -1.42 16.76 12.95
N ASP A 401 -1.08 17.87 12.28
CA ASP A 401 -0.75 17.89 10.84
C ASP A 401 0.27 16.81 10.46
N ASN A 402 1.43 16.81 11.12
CA ASN A 402 2.51 15.86 10.90
C ASN A 402 2.97 15.16 12.18
N ALA A 403 2.23 15.25 13.28
CA ALA A 403 2.63 14.66 14.56
C ALA A 403 1.49 13.88 15.23
N VAL A 404 1.86 12.92 16.06
CA VAL A 404 0.94 12.14 16.89
C VAL A 404 1.53 12.07 18.30
N ASP A 405 0.76 12.55 19.28
CA ASP A 405 1.16 12.61 20.67
C ASP A 405 0.29 11.67 21.52
N PHE A 406 0.94 10.81 22.30
CA PHE A 406 0.31 9.90 23.24
C PHE A 406 0.68 10.32 24.66
N GLU A 407 -0.29 10.80 25.44
CA GLU A 407 -0.06 11.19 26.84
C GLU A 407 0.26 9.95 27.69
N SER A 408 -0.61 8.94 27.62
CA SER A 408 -0.35 7.65 28.26
C SER A 408 -1.14 6.52 27.60
N VAL A 409 -0.47 5.40 27.33
CA VAL A 409 -1.10 4.14 26.88
C VAL A 409 -0.78 3.06 27.91
N SER A 410 -1.81 2.50 28.53
CA SER A 410 -1.68 1.45 29.55
C SER A 410 -2.18 0.13 29.02
N VAL A 411 -1.26 -0.79 28.76
CA VAL A 411 -1.51 -2.13 28.23
C VAL A 411 -1.42 -3.13 29.39
N PRO A 412 -2.53 -3.79 29.77
CA PRO A 412 -2.46 -4.87 30.76
C PRO A 412 -1.64 -6.04 30.23
N VAL A 413 -0.69 -6.51 31.03
CA VAL A 413 0.18 -7.65 30.70
C VAL A 413 0.26 -8.56 31.91
N LEU A 414 -0.28 -9.77 31.80
CA LEU A 414 -0.36 -10.73 32.90
C LEU A 414 -1.08 -10.12 34.12
N ASP A 415 -0.39 -10.03 35.27
CA ASP A 415 -0.88 -9.42 36.51
C ASP A 415 -0.38 -7.99 36.73
N GLY A 416 0.33 -7.42 35.76
CA GLY A 416 0.84 -6.05 35.76
C GLY A 416 0.41 -5.27 34.53
N ARG A 417 1.15 -4.19 34.22
CA ARG A 417 0.85 -3.29 33.09
C ARG A 417 2.13 -2.76 32.46
N LEU A 418 2.14 -2.64 31.14
CA LEU A 418 3.09 -1.83 30.39
C LEU A 418 2.45 -0.45 30.17
N VAL A 419 3.12 0.60 30.62
CA VAL A 419 2.68 1.97 30.44
C VAL A 419 3.68 2.69 29.55
N VAL A 420 3.22 3.18 28.41
CA VAL A 420 3.96 4.12 27.55
C VAL A 420 3.47 5.52 27.91
N SER A 421 4.37 6.48 28.10
CA SER A 421 4.04 7.84 28.51
C SER A 421 4.79 8.86 27.67
N ASP A 422 4.16 10.01 27.44
CA ASP A 422 4.75 11.18 26.77
C ASP A 422 5.41 10.82 25.42
N LEU A 423 4.82 9.89 24.66
CA LEU A 423 5.34 9.50 23.36
C LEU A 423 4.88 10.51 22.31
N SER A 424 5.82 11.26 21.75
CA SER A 424 5.58 12.18 20.64
C SER A 424 6.26 11.65 19.38
N LEU A 425 5.50 11.51 18.30
CA LEU A 425 5.97 11.06 16.99
C LEU A 425 5.72 12.15 15.95
N GLU A 426 6.76 12.60 15.25
CA GLU A 426 6.70 13.57 14.16
C GLU A 426 7.10 12.89 12.84
N ARG A 427 6.27 13.04 11.81
CA ARG A 427 6.56 12.60 10.45
C ARG A 427 7.34 13.67 9.70
N ARG A 428 8.50 13.28 9.18
CA ARG A 428 9.33 14.04 8.25
C ARG A 428 9.36 13.33 6.90
N ALA A 429 10.07 13.93 5.93
CA ALA A 429 10.12 13.42 4.56
C ALA A 429 10.68 11.99 4.47
N ASP A 430 11.64 11.64 5.32
CA ASP A 430 12.36 10.37 5.34
C ASP A 430 11.83 9.36 6.36
N GLY A 431 10.93 9.76 7.27
CA GLY A 431 10.26 8.85 8.19
C GLY A 431 9.79 9.49 9.49
N TRP A 432 9.48 8.64 10.47
CA TRP A 432 9.01 9.06 11.79
C TRP A 432 10.18 9.28 12.74
N TYR A 433 10.11 10.36 13.50
CA TYR A 433 11.01 10.71 14.59
C TYR A 433 10.22 10.85 15.86
N GLY A 434 10.81 10.56 17.01
CA GLY A 434 10.08 10.75 18.24
C GLY A 434 10.84 10.43 19.49
N GLN A 435 10.19 10.69 20.61
CA GLN A 435 10.71 10.39 21.93
C GLN A 435 9.56 10.05 22.88
N GLY A 436 9.83 9.22 23.88
CA GLY A 436 8.86 8.91 24.93
C GLY A 436 9.45 8.07 26.05
N GLY A 437 8.65 7.78 27.06
CA GLY A 437 8.99 6.89 28.15
C GLY A 437 8.16 5.60 28.13
N ALA A 438 8.67 4.56 28.76
CA ALA A 438 7.88 3.38 29.07
C ALA A 438 8.28 2.80 30.43
N PHE A 439 7.34 2.22 31.15
CA PHE A 439 7.62 1.44 32.34
C PHE A 439 6.72 0.22 32.42
N ILE A 440 7.22 -0.81 33.08
CA ILE A 440 6.47 -2.02 33.39
C ILE A 440 6.23 -2.01 34.89
N GLU A 441 4.96 -1.94 35.27
CA GLU A 441 4.53 -2.09 36.65
C GLU A 441 4.96 -3.46 37.21
N PRO A 442 5.13 -3.60 38.53
CA PRO A 442 5.49 -4.88 39.15
C PRO A 442 4.63 -6.05 38.65
N LEU A 443 5.27 -7.02 37.99
CA LEU A 443 4.65 -8.21 37.42
C LEU A 443 5.19 -9.48 38.08
N SER A 444 4.36 -10.52 38.22
CA SER A 444 4.78 -11.80 38.77
C SER A 444 5.68 -12.55 37.80
N LEU A 445 6.88 -12.89 38.26
CA LEU A 445 7.77 -13.76 37.50
C LEU A 445 7.16 -15.16 37.28
N GLU A 446 6.30 -15.61 38.18
CA GLU A 446 5.66 -16.93 38.08
C GLU A 446 4.68 -16.96 36.91
N SER A 447 3.93 -15.86 36.73
CA SER A 447 3.02 -15.66 35.60
C SER A 447 3.80 -15.52 34.30
N LEU A 448 4.86 -14.69 34.29
CA LEU A 448 5.67 -14.44 33.11
C LEU A 448 6.36 -15.71 32.60
N THR A 449 7.11 -16.38 33.47
CA THR A 449 7.87 -17.58 33.09
C THR A 449 6.97 -18.71 32.64
N ARG A 450 5.80 -18.90 33.28
CA ARG A 450 4.79 -19.85 32.82
C ARG A 450 4.28 -19.51 31.43
N ALA A 451 3.97 -18.25 31.16
CA ALA A 451 3.44 -17.81 29.87
C ALA A 451 4.43 -18.04 28.72
N VAL A 452 5.74 -17.79 28.95
CA VAL A 452 6.78 -17.97 27.93
C VAL A 452 7.38 -19.38 27.89
N GLY A 453 6.81 -20.35 28.62
CA GLY A 453 7.28 -21.73 28.66
C GLY A 453 8.63 -21.94 29.36
N MET A 454 9.06 -20.99 30.19
CA MET A 454 10.25 -21.11 31.03
C MET A 454 9.93 -21.83 32.35
N PRO A 455 10.92 -22.39 33.06
CA PRO A 455 10.73 -22.89 34.42
C PRO A 455 10.11 -21.81 35.31
N VAL A 456 9.07 -22.17 36.07
CA VAL A 456 8.31 -21.21 36.90
C VAL A 456 9.23 -20.59 37.93
N MET A 457 9.45 -19.28 37.88
CA MET A 457 10.34 -18.55 38.81
C MET A 457 9.54 -17.67 39.77
N SER A 458 9.88 -17.69 41.05
CA SER A 458 9.27 -16.81 42.04
C SER A 458 9.93 -15.42 42.09
N GLY A 459 9.12 -14.40 42.31
CA GLY A 459 9.57 -13.01 42.46
C GLY A 459 8.75 -12.05 41.63
N VAL A 460 9.24 -10.81 41.56
CA VAL A 460 8.57 -9.71 40.89
C VAL A 460 9.57 -9.06 39.94
N LEU A 461 9.11 -8.71 38.74
CA LEU A 461 9.85 -7.93 37.75
C LEU A 461 9.19 -6.56 37.59
N SER A 462 10.00 -5.50 37.54
CA SER A 462 9.56 -4.18 37.09
C SER A 462 10.65 -3.56 36.24
N ALA A 463 10.29 -2.71 35.29
CA ALA A 463 11.25 -2.08 34.39
C ALA A 463 10.91 -0.61 34.15
N ALA A 464 11.92 0.24 33.97
CA ALA A 464 11.74 1.64 33.59
C ALA A 464 12.68 2.02 32.44
N LEU A 465 12.10 2.51 31.35
CA LEU A 465 12.74 3.01 30.14
C LEU A 465 12.49 4.53 30.06
N PRO A 466 13.44 5.38 30.46
CA PRO A 466 13.17 6.81 30.66
C PRO A 466 13.07 7.63 29.37
N ALA A 467 13.82 7.29 28.32
CA ALA A 467 13.83 8.05 27.07
C ALA A 467 14.10 7.11 25.87
N LEU A 468 13.03 6.54 25.34
CA LEU A 468 13.00 5.90 24.02
C LEU A 468 13.12 6.98 22.96
N VAL A 469 13.98 6.77 21.97
CA VAL A 469 14.15 7.63 20.80
C VAL A 469 13.80 6.82 19.55
N VAL A 470 12.91 7.38 18.73
CA VAL A 470 12.46 6.79 17.47
C VAL A 470 13.11 7.55 16.32
N GLN A 471 13.70 6.82 15.39
CA GLN A 471 14.25 7.34 14.14
C GLN A 471 13.86 6.41 12.98
N PRO A 472 13.95 6.86 11.71
CA PRO A 472 13.65 6.01 10.57
C PRO A 472 14.49 4.72 10.58
N GLY A 473 13.82 3.58 10.76
CA GLY A 473 14.46 2.26 10.77
C GLY A 473 15.21 1.90 12.07
N SER A 474 15.21 2.73 13.11
CA SER A 474 15.87 2.42 14.38
C SER A 474 15.11 2.91 15.61
N LEU A 475 15.29 2.18 16.72
CA LEU A 475 14.82 2.51 18.05
C LEU A 475 16.03 2.48 18.98
N SER A 476 16.27 3.55 19.72
CA SER A 476 17.38 3.62 20.68
C SER A 476 16.93 4.15 22.02
N LEU A 477 17.75 3.95 23.05
CA LEU A 477 17.51 4.45 24.39
C LEU A 477 18.53 5.54 24.72
N ASP A 478 18.06 6.76 25.00
CA ASP A 478 18.87 7.84 25.56
C ASP A 478 18.88 7.74 27.09
N GLY A 479 19.73 6.87 27.62
CA GLY A 479 19.88 6.66 29.05
C GLY A 479 20.09 5.20 29.42
N THR A 480 19.46 4.76 30.50
CA THR A 480 19.64 3.40 31.02
C THR A 480 18.29 2.81 31.40
N LEU A 481 17.97 1.65 30.82
CA LEU A 481 16.83 0.83 31.21
C LEU A 481 17.19 0.15 32.53
N VAL A 482 16.36 0.32 33.55
CA VAL A 482 16.58 -0.32 34.85
C VAL A 482 15.48 -1.35 35.07
N ILE A 483 15.89 -2.62 35.23
CA ILE A 483 15.02 -3.75 35.51
C ILE A 483 15.28 -4.19 36.94
N SER A 484 14.27 -4.22 37.79
CA SER A 484 14.36 -4.81 39.13
C SER A 484 13.87 -6.25 39.06
N ILE A 485 14.71 -7.21 39.43
CA ILE A 485 14.42 -8.65 39.34
C ILE A 485 15.25 -9.43 40.36
N PHE A 486 14.71 -10.53 40.90
CA PHE A 486 15.39 -11.39 41.88
C PHE A 486 15.97 -10.64 43.10
N GLY A 487 15.35 -9.54 43.53
CA GLY A 487 15.81 -8.73 44.67
C GLY A 487 17.03 -7.84 44.39
N GLY A 488 17.55 -7.84 43.16
CA GLY A 488 18.57 -6.93 42.69
C GLY A 488 18.07 -6.11 41.50
N TYR A 489 19.00 -5.60 40.69
CA TYR A 489 18.68 -4.82 39.51
C TYR A 489 19.62 -5.14 38.33
N VAL A 490 19.12 -4.96 37.12
CA VAL A 490 19.86 -5.02 35.85
C VAL A 490 19.74 -3.67 35.17
N ARG A 491 20.88 -3.08 34.83
CA ARG A 491 20.98 -1.84 34.05
C ARG A 491 21.33 -2.19 32.62
N VAL A 492 20.52 -1.73 31.67
CA VAL A 492 20.77 -1.90 30.23
C VAL A 492 21.06 -0.55 29.62
N SER A 493 22.22 -0.41 28.99
CA SER A 493 22.69 0.82 28.34
C SER A 493 23.11 0.55 26.89
N ARG A 494 23.28 1.61 26.10
CA ARG A 494 23.60 1.51 24.65
C ARG A 494 22.62 0.59 23.92
N LEU A 495 21.35 0.60 24.33
CA LEU A 495 20.32 -0.20 23.69
C LEU A 495 19.95 0.45 22.36
N GLU A 496 20.19 -0.26 21.27
CA GLU A 496 19.82 0.14 19.92
C GLU A 496 19.27 -1.07 19.18
N LEU A 497 18.09 -0.90 18.56
CA LEU A 497 17.43 -1.89 17.73
C LEU A 497 17.25 -1.30 16.34
N ARG A 498 17.84 -1.94 15.32
CA ARG A 498 17.75 -1.54 13.92
C ARG A 498 16.91 -2.53 13.14
N GLU A 499 16.11 -2.00 12.22
CA GLU A 499 15.20 -2.75 11.35
C GLU A 499 14.30 -3.75 12.12
N PRO A 500 13.53 -3.31 13.15
CA PRO A 500 12.74 -4.22 13.98
C PRO A 500 11.71 -5.05 13.20
N LEU A 501 11.23 -4.52 12.07
CA LEU A 501 10.29 -5.20 11.14
C LEU A 501 10.98 -5.68 9.85
N GLY A 502 12.30 -5.48 9.72
CA GLY A 502 13.07 -5.87 8.55
C GLY A 502 13.51 -7.34 8.61
N VAL A 503 14.07 -7.82 7.50
CA VAL A 503 14.59 -9.21 7.40
C VAL A 503 15.85 -9.43 8.26
N ALA A 504 16.53 -8.36 8.68
CA ALA A 504 17.80 -8.39 9.38
C ALA A 504 17.78 -7.58 10.70
N ALA A 505 16.80 -7.84 11.56
CA ALA A 505 16.74 -7.22 12.89
C ALA A 505 18.08 -7.37 13.64
N TYR A 506 18.64 -6.24 14.07
CA TYR A 506 19.94 -6.17 14.74
C TYR A 506 19.82 -5.38 16.04
N LEU A 507 20.24 -5.96 17.16
CA LEU A 507 20.18 -5.34 18.48
C LEU A 507 21.58 -5.26 19.10
N THR A 508 21.89 -4.11 19.71
CA THR A 508 23.07 -3.93 20.55
C THR A 508 22.68 -3.48 21.96
N ALA A 509 23.45 -3.91 22.96
CA ALA A 509 23.27 -3.49 24.35
C ALA A 509 24.49 -3.80 25.24
N ASP A 510 24.58 -3.12 26.38
CA ASP A 510 25.37 -3.52 27.54
C ASP A 510 24.45 -3.78 28.73
N LEU A 511 24.67 -4.86 29.46
CA LEU A 511 23.91 -5.24 30.64
C LEU A 511 24.82 -5.30 31.87
N GLU A 512 24.41 -4.64 32.94
CA GLU A 512 25.06 -4.71 34.25
C GLU A 512 24.03 -5.12 35.32
N ALA A 513 24.13 -6.35 35.78
CA ALA A 513 23.34 -6.89 36.88
C ALA A 513 24.09 -6.80 38.19
N ARG A 514 23.41 -6.37 39.26
CA ARG A 514 23.99 -6.22 40.60
C ARG A 514 23.09 -6.84 41.64
N ASN A 515 23.71 -7.53 42.59
CA ASN A 515 23.09 -8.07 43.79
C ASN A 515 21.84 -8.94 43.51
N LEU A 516 21.91 -9.81 42.49
CA LEU A 516 20.82 -10.74 42.20
C LEU A 516 20.89 -11.92 43.17
N ASP A 517 19.75 -12.29 43.77
CA ASP A 517 19.64 -13.39 44.71
C ASP A 517 19.74 -14.75 43.99
N LEU A 518 20.86 -15.45 44.21
CA LEU A 518 21.08 -16.79 43.63
C LEU A 518 20.08 -17.82 44.14
N GLY A 519 19.57 -17.66 45.37
CA GLY A 519 18.56 -18.55 45.90
C GLY A 519 17.32 -18.47 45.03
N LYS A 520 16.81 -17.26 44.79
CA LYS A 520 15.63 -17.04 43.93
C LYS A 520 15.82 -17.51 42.48
N ILE A 521 17.03 -17.35 41.94
CA ILE A 521 17.34 -17.82 40.59
C ILE A 521 17.38 -19.34 40.56
N THR A 522 18.02 -20.01 41.53
CA THR A 522 18.33 -21.44 41.45
C THR A 522 17.31 -22.38 42.08
N ASP A 523 16.42 -21.86 42.95
CA ASP A 523 15.44 -22.66 43.69
C ASP A 523 14.45 -23.40 42.76
N THR A 524 14.16 -22.81 41.60
CA THR A 524 13.13 -23.34 40.69
C THR A 524 13.66 -24.25 39.60
N PHE A 525 14.99 -24.34 39.45
CA PHE A 525 15.60 -25.26 38.50
C PHE A 525 15.94 -26.59 39.18
N ALA A 526 15.80 -27.69 38.43
CA ALA A 526 16.40 -28.99 38.78
C ALA A 526 17.95 -28.91 38.87
N PHE A 527 18.53 -27.75 38.57
CA PHE A 527 19.95 -27.41 38.73
C PHE A 527 20.46 -27.60 40.17
N GLY A 528 19.60 -27.40 41.18
CA GLY A 528 19.94 -27.45 42.60
C GLY A 528 20.19 -26.08 43.22
N ASN A 529 20.01 -25.96 44.54
CA ASN A 529 20.03 -24.68 45.26
C ASN A 529 21.47 -24.14 45.45
N VAL A 530 21.65 -22.85 45.17
CA VAL A 530 22.84 -22.03 45.47
C VAL A 530 22.40 -20.78 46.21
N THR A 531 22.96 -20.53 47.39
CA THR A 531 22.63 -19.35 48.22
C THR A 531 23.70 -18.27 48.10
N GLY A 532 23.27 -17.02 48.09
CA GLY A 532 24.13 -15.84 48.03
C GLY A 532 23.64 -14.84 46.98
N PHE A 533 24.48 -13.85 46.66
CA PHE A 533 24.20 -12.86 45.63
C PHE A 533 25.26 -12.89 44.54
N ILE A 534 24.86 -12.59 43.30
CA ILE A 534 25.75 -12.42 42.15
C ILE A 534 25.61 -11.05 41.50
N ASP A 535 26.74 -10.62 40.92
CA ASP A 535 26.81 -9.55 39.95
C ASP A 535 27.16 -10.17 38.60
N ALA A 536 26.57 -9.65 37.52
CA ALA A 536 26.89 -10.08 36.16
C ALA A 536 27.05 -8.87 35.24
N ASP A 537 27.98 -8.94 34.30
CA ASP A 537 28.22 -7.94 33.27
C ASP A 537 28.18 -8.64 31.91
N VAL A 538 27.41 -8.13 30.96
CA VAL A 538 27.40 -8.57 29.55
C VAL A 538 27.63 -7.35 28.69
N LEU A 539 28.85 -7.18 28.21
CA LEU A 539 29.28 -6.00 27.46
C LEU A 539 29.39 -6.30 25.97
N GLY A 540 29.00 -5.35 25.14
CA GLY A 540 29.04 -5.47 23.68
C GLY A 540 28.15 -6.60 23.17
N LEU A 541 26.95 -6.74 23.75
CA LEU A 541 25.96 -7.69 23.24
C LEU A 541 25.55 -7.27 21.84
N GLU A 542 25.65 -8.21 20.90
CA GLU A 542 25.12 -8.06 19.55
C GLU A 542 24.21 -9.26 19.24
N LEU A 543 22.97 -8.97 18.85
CA LEU A 543 22.02 -9.97 18.37
C LEU A 543 21.75 -9.74 16.88
N VAL A 544 21.78 -10.82 16.09
CA VAL A 544 21.33 -10.83 14.70
C VAL A 544 20.17 -11.81 14.60
N ARG A 545 19.00 -11.34 14.12
CA ARG A 545 17.77 -12.15 14.07
C ARG A 545 17.46 -12.81 15.43
N TRP A 546 17.54 -12.03 16.50
CA TRP A 546 17.31 -12.46 17.88
C TRP A 546 18.25 -13.57 18.39
N ARG A 547 19.41 -13.77 17.74
CA ARG A 547 20.44 -14.72 18.18
C ARG A 547 21.74 -13.99 18.52
N PRO A 548 22.37 -14.27 19.67
CA PRO A 548 23.62 -13.62 20.05
C PRO A 548 24.75 -14.07 19.13
N VAL A 549 25.52 -13.09 18.65
CA VAL A 549 26.70 -13.32 17.79
C VAL A 549 27.99 -12.83 18.42
N ALA A 550 27.91 -11.86 19.35
CA ALA A 550 29.04 -11.34 20.11
C ALA A 550 28.57 -10.86 21.49
N PHE A 551 29.44 -11.03 22.50
CA PHE A 551 29.40 -10.38 23.82
C PHE A 551 30.63 -10.74 24.65
N ASP A 552 30.90 -9.99 25.71
CA ASP A 552 31.80 -10.37 26.81
C ASP A 552 31.00 -10.45 28.12
N ALA A 553 30.71 -11.67 28.58
CA ALA A 553 29.91 -11.94 29.75
C ALA A 553 30.78 -12.37 30.93
N THR A 554 30.55 -11.80 32.11
CA THR A 554 31.14 -12.22 33.38
C THR A 554 30.05 -12.33 34.44
N VAL A 555 30.13 -13.36 35.28
CA VAL A 555 29.26 -13.58 36.44
C VAL A 555 30.17 -13.82 37.63
N ARG A 556 29.92 -13.15 38.75
CA ARG A 556 30.72 -13.27 39.97
C ARG A 556 29.86 -13.17 41.21
N SER A 557 30.31 -13.75 42.31
CA SER A 557 29.68 -13.51 43.62
C SER A 557 29.79 -12.03 44.01
N SER A 558 28.69 -11.43 44.45
CA SER A 558 28.69 -10.05 44.94
C SER A 558 29.58 -9.89 46.19
N PRO A 559 30.11 -8.69 46.45
CA PRO A 559 30.76 -8.40 47.73
C PRO A 559 29.74 -8.42 48.89
N GLY A 560 30.13 -8.94 50.06
CA GLY A 560 29.29 -8.87 51.26
C GLY A 560 29.40 -10.08 52.19
N ARG A 561 28.75 -9.99 53.35
CA ARG A 561 28.64 -11.10 54.31
C ARG A 561 27.22 -11.66 54.28
N TYR A 562 27.08 -12.87 53.76
CA TYR A 562 25.82 -13.60 53.66
C TYR A 562 26.11 -15.11 53.56
N ALA A 563 25.10 -15.95 53.73
CA ALA A 563 25.25 -17.39 53.59
C ALA A 563 25.64 -17.74 52.13
N ARG A 564 26.74 -18.49 51.99
CA ARG A 564 27.25 -18.98 50.69
C ARG A 564 27.36 -20.48 50.74
N ARG A 565 26.29 -21.15 50.32
CA ARG A 565 26.18 -22.62 50.26
C ARG A 565 25.74 -23.06 48.88
N ILE A 566 26.29 -24.16 48.40
CA ILE A 566 25.98 -24.78 47.12
C ILE A 566 25.58 -26.24 47.35
N SER A 567 24.46 -26.66 46.78
CA SER A 567 24.01 -28.05 46.85
C SER A 567 24.91 -28.98 46.04
N GLN A 568 24.95 -30.26 46.41
CA GLN A 568 25.67 -31.28 45.64
C GLN A 568 25.23 -31.34 44.17
N ARG A 569 23.92 -31.17 43.93
CA ARG A 569 23.34 -31.16 42.59
C ARG A 569 23.85 -29.98 41.76
N ALA A 570 23.88 -28.78 42.35
CA ALA A 570 24.42 -27.59 41.70
C ALA A 570 25.90 -27.75 41.35
N VAL A 571 26.70 -28.36 42.23
CA VAL A 571 28.10 -28.69 41.93
C VAL A 571 28.23 -29.59 40.69
N GLN A 572 27.43 -30.65 40.60
CA GLN A 572 27.47 -31.59 39.46
C GLN A 572 27.09 -30.91 38.15
N ASN A 573 26.03 -30.08 38.18
CA ASN A 573 25.55 -29.38 37.01
C ASN A 573 26.51 -28.27 36.55
N ILE A 574 27.12 -27.51 37.47
CA ILE A 574 28.20 -26.55 37.13
C ILE A 574 29.42 -27.28 36.56
N GLY A 575 29.78 -28.44 37.12
CA GLY A 575 30.85 -29.28 36.60
C GLY A 575 30.60 -29.73 35.15
N ALA A 576 29.36 -30.13 34.82
CA ALA A 576 28.98 -30.53 33.48
C ALA A 576 29.14 -29.40 32.43
N LEU A 577 28.95 -28.13 32.84
CA LEU A 577 29.18 -26.97 31.98
C LEU A 577 30.67 -26.76 31.63
N GLY A 578 31.59 -27.22 32.49
CA GLY A 578 33.04 -27.12 32.30
C GLY A 578 33.68 -28.18 31.38
N GLY A 579 32.88 -29.09 30.81
CA GLY A 579 33.29 -30.19 29.92
C GLY A 579 33.24 -31.57 30.58
N GLY A 580 33.02 -32.63 29.80
CA GLY A 580 32.85 -34.02 30.28
C GLY A 580 33.98 -34.61 31.12
N GLY A 581 35.14 -33.93 31.21
CA GLY A 581 36.24 -34.28 32.11
C GLY A 581 36.15 -33.70 33.53
N ALA A 582 35.34 -32.67 33.77
CA ALA A 582 35.24 -31.99 35.07
C ALA A 582 34.57 -32.84 36.16
N VAL A 583 33.72 -33.80 35.77
CA VAL A 583 33.05 -34.73 36.69
C VAL A 583 34.04 -35.80 37.23
N MET A 584 35.17 -36.02 36.57
CA MET A 584 36.09 -37.12 36.89
C MET A 584 37.02 -36.87 38.10
N ALA A 585 37.11 -35.63 38.60
CA ALA A 585 37.95 -35.28 39.75
C ALA A 585 37.18 -35.07 41.07
N LEU A 586 35.89 -35.45 41.11
CA LEU A 586 35.13 -35.45 42.36
C LEU A 586 35.69 -36.54 43.28
N GLN A 587 36.23 -36.15 44.44
CA GLN A 587 36.74 -37.08 45.46
C GLN A 587 35.62 -38.05 45.89
N ARG A 588 35.63 -39.25 45.29
CA ARG A 588 34.60 -40.31 45.40
C ARG A 588 34.30 -40.78 46.84
N GLY A 589 35.03 -40.33 47.85
CA GLY A 589 34.86 -40.74 49.25
C GLY A 589 34.02 -39.85 50.15
N PHE A 590 33.65 -38.61 49.75
CA PHE A 590 33.09 -37.61 50.68
C PHE A 590 31.64 -37.17 50.38
N LEU A 591 31.10 -37.57 49.23
CA LEU A 591 29.82 -37.07 48.69
C LEU A 591 28.55 -37.70 49.29
N GLY A 592 28.66 -38.73 50.13
CA GLY A 592 27.51 -39.40 50.76
C GLY A 592 27.08 -38.80 52.10
N PHE A 593 27.83 -37.86 52.68
CA PHE A 593 27.61 -37.38 54.07
C PHE A 593 27.03 -35.96 54.17
N PHE A 594 27.05 -35.17 53.09
CA PHE A 594 26.67 -33.75 53.14
C PHE A 594 25.84 -33.33 51.93
N GLU A 595 24.68 -32.73 52.18
CA GLU A 595 23.74 -32.28 51.14
C GLU A 595 24.15 -30.93 50.50
N SER A 596 24.98 -30.13 51.19
CA SER A 596 25.47 -28.83 50.71
C SER A 596 26.87 -28.50 51.22
N PHE A 597 27.61 -27.71 50.42
CA PHE A 597 28.99 -27.27 50.65
C PHE A 597 29.06 -25.76 50.80
N GLY A 598 29.94 -25.25 51.66
CA GLY A 598 30.23 -23.82 51.71
C GLY A 598 31.19 -23.39 50.59
N TYR A 599 30.99 -22.19 50.05
CA TYR A 599 31.89 -21.59 49.07
C TYR A 599 32.27 -20.16 49.46
N ARG A 600 33.48 -19.72 49.07
CA ARG A 600 33.93 -18.34 49.25
C ARG A 600 33.55 -17.48 48.06
N GLU A 601 33.74 -17.99 46.85
CA GLU A 601 33.61 -17.20 45.64
C GLU A 601 33.18 -18.09 44.48
N LEU A 602 32.37 -17.53 43.59
CA LEU A 602 31.93 -18.11 42.33
C LEU A 602 32.24 -17.09 41.24
N GLY A 603 32.78 -17.57 40.11
CA GLY A 603 33.10 -16.76 38.95
C GLY A 603 33.01 -17.56 37.66
N LEU A 604 32.37 -17.01 36.63
CA LEU A 604 32.32 -17.59 35.29
C LEU A 604 32.41 -16.45 34.26
N SER A 605 33.15 -16.64 33.18
CA SER A 605 33.14 -15.70 32.05
C SER A 605 33.03 -16.43 30.72
N CYS A 606 32.45 -15.74 29.74
CA CYS A 606 32.27 -16.20 28.37
C CYS A 606 32.42 -15.00 27.43
N ARG A 607 33.46 -15.00 26.59
CA ARG A 607 33.53 -14.07 25.46
C ARG A 607 33.11 -14.79 24.18
N LEU A 608 31.94 -14.43 23.67
CA LEU A 608 31.42 -14.98 22.42
C LEU A 608 31.99 -14.20 21.23
N SER A 609 32.63 -14.93 20.32
CA SER A 609 33.04 -14.43 19.01
C SER A 609 33.07 -15.59 18.01
N GLU A 610 32.59 -15.36 16.79
CA GLU A 610 32.59 -16.35 15.70
C GLU A 610 31.92 -17.70 16.09
N GLY A 611 30.87 -17.65 16.91
CA GLY A 611 30.15 -18.84 17.39
C GLY A 611 30.87 -19.64 18.48
N VAL A 612 32.06 -19.21 18.92
CA VAL A 612 32.83 -19.84 19.99
C VAL A 612 32.81 -18.97 21.24
N CYS A 613 32.45 -19.58 22.36
CA CYS A 613 32.57 -18.97 23.66
C CYS A 613 33.95 -19.29 24.27
N LEU A 614 34.72 -18.25 24.57
CA LEU A 614 35.96 -18.33 25.35
C LEU A 614 35.63 -18.30 26.84
N MET A 615 35.69 -19.47 27.47
CA MET A 615 35.33 -19.68 28.87
C MET A 615 36.46 -19.30 29.83
N GLY A 616 36.08 -18.68 30.93
CA GLY A 616 36.95 -18.38 32.07
C GLY A 616 36.20 -18.51 33.40
N GLY A 617 36.93 -18.33 34.50
CA GLY A 617 36.42 -18.50 35.86
C GLY A 617 36.66 -17.26 36.72
N ILE A 618 36.94 -17.48 38.01
CA ILE A 618 37.32 -16.43 38.96
C ILE A 618 38.57 -15.69 38.43
N ALA A 619 38.50 -14.35 38.43
CA ALA A 619 39.54 -13.50 37.86
C ALA A 619 40.90 -13.72 38.55
N GLY A 620 41.96 -13.88 37.75
CA GLY A 620 43.32 -14.10 38.23
C GLY A 620 43.63 -15.51 38.73
N ASP A 621 42.68 -16.45 38.64
CA ASP A 621 42.83 -17.82 39.14
C ASP A 621 43.01 -18.82 37.98
N SER A 622 44.25 -19.27 37.78
CA SER A 622 44.59 -20.37 36.86
C SER A 622 44.84 -21.66 37.66
N ALA A 623 44.23 -22.77 37.24
CA ALA A 623 44.33 -24.06 37.93
C ALA A 623 45.69 -24.78 37.74
N GLY A 624 46.78 -24.03 37.57
CA GLY A 624 48.14 -24.54 37.30
C GLY A 624 48.56 -24.49 35.82
N PRO A 625 49.76 -25.04 35.48
CA PRO A 625 50.36 -24.94 34.14
C PRO A 625 49.60 -25.64 33.00
N ASN A 626 48.66 -26.54 33.31
CA ASN A 626 47.84 -27.30 32.35
C ASN A 626 46.33 -27.00 32.48
N ASP A 627 45.99 -25.75 32.17
CA ASP A 627 44.82 -25.31 31.38
C ASP A 627 43.39 -25.44 31.94
N GLY A 628 43.19 -25.40 33.25
CA GLY A 628 41.87 -25.24 33.88
C GLY A 628 41.57 -23.80 34.34
N PHE A 629 40.30 -23.50 34.61
CA PHE A 629 39.84 -22.27 35.28
C PHE A 629 38.91 -22.60 36.46
N VAL A 630 39.07 -21.89 37.57
CA VAL A 630 38.28 -22.15 38.80
C VAL A 630 36.93 -21.46 38.68
N ILE A 631 35.83 -22.23 38.76
CA ILE A 631 34.46 -21.70 38.69
C ILE A 631 33.93 -21.42 40.09
N VAL A 632 34.16 -22.34 41.03
CA VAL A 632 33.75 -22.21 42.44
C VAL A 632 34.95 -22.48 43.33
N ARG A 633 35.21 -21.56 44.25
CA ARG A 633 36.24 -21.68 45.28
C ARG A 633 35.59 -22.01 46.62
N GLY A 634 35.92 -23.16 47.19
CA GLY A 634 35.36 -23.67 48.43
C GLY A 634 35.67 -22.80 49.66
N GLY A 635 34.73 -22.77 50.61
CA GLY A 635 34.86 -22.03 51.87
C GLY A 635 34.20 -22.73 53.05
N GLY A 636 34.86 -22.72 54.22
CA GLY A 636 34.36 -23.39 55.43
C GLY A 636 34.52 -24.91 55.38
N VAL A 637 33.75 -25.64 56.20
CA VAL A 637 33.72 -27.10 56.23
C VAL A 637 32.25 -27.55 56.26
N PRO A 638 31.79 -28.41 55.32
CA PRO A 638 32.53 -28.96 54.18
C PRO A 638 32.64 -27.96 53.01
N SER A 639 33.74 -28.02 52.24
CA SER A 639 33.97 -27.15 51.07
C SER A 639 34.51 -27.93 49.87
N LEU A 640 34.24 -27.47 48.65
CA LEU A 640 34.71 -28.07 47.41
C LEU A 640 35.10 -26.97 46.40
N ASN A 641 36.08 -27.25 45.54
CA ASN A 641 36.40 -26.44 44.37
C ASN A 641 35.80 -27.07 43.10
N VAL A 642 35.26 -26.25 42.20
CA VAL A 642 34.80 -26.67 40.87
C VAL A 642 35.70 -26.05 39.82
N ILE A 643 36.29 -26.88 38.95
CA ILE A 643 37.26 -26.47 37.93
C ILE A 643 36.71 -26.86 36.56
N GLY A 644 36.66 -25.89 35.63
CA GLY A 644 36.39 -26.13 34.21
C GLY A 644 37.70 -26.34 33.45
N TYR A 645 37.68 -27.20 32.43
CA TYR A 645 38.87 -27.52 31.62
C TYR A 645 38.73 -27.06 30.16
N ASN A 646 37.50 -26.87 29.68
CA ASN A 646 37.26 -26.46 28.30
C ASN A 646 37.17 -24.93 28.18
N ARG A 647 38.26 -24.27 27.76
CA ARG A 647 38.30 -22.82 27.51
C ARG A 647 37.65 -22.37 26.21
N ARG A 648 37.48 -23.27 25.23
CA ARG A 648 36.82 -23.00 23.95
C ARG A 648 35.66 -23.95 23.81
N VAL A 649 34.45 -23.42 23.75
CA VAL A 649 33.22 -24.22 23.63
C VAL A 649 32.38 -23.63 22.51
N ASP A 650 31.86 -24.48 21.64
CA ASP A 650 30.86 -24.05 20.65
C ASP A 650 29.62 -23.53 21.38
N TRP A 651 29.12 -22.36 20.96
CA TRP A 651 28.01 -21.70 21.65
C TRP A 651 26.72 -22.51 21.61
N GLN A 652 26.42 -23.17 20.49
CA GLN A 652 25.21 -23.99 20.37
C GLN A 652 25.33 -25.25 21.23
N GLU A 653 26.53 -25.85 21.28
CA GLU A 653 26.79 -26.96 22.19
C GLU A 653 26.64 -26.56 23.66
N LEU A 654 27.16 -25.38 24.05
CA LEU A 654 27.02 -24.85 25.40
C LEU A 654 25.54 -24.65 25.77
N LEU A 655 24.75 -24.05 24.88
CA LEU A 655 23.31 -23.87 25.07
C LEU A 655 22.57 -25.20 25.20
N ALA A 656 22.87 -26.17 24.33
CA ALA A 656 22.27 -27.50 24.39
C ALA A 656 22.56 -28.21 25.73
N ARG A 657 23.79 -28.07 26.24
CA ARG A 657 24.18 -28.62 27.56
C ARG A 657 23.47 -27.91 28.71
N LEU A 658 23.33 -26.59 28.66
CA LEU A 658 22.63 -25.81 29.68
C LEU A 658 21.14 -26.17 29.71
N GLN A 659 20.49 -26.23 28.54
CA GLN A 659 19.11 -26.67 28.40
C GLN A 659 18.94 -28.10 28.91
N GLY A 660 19.86 -29.01 28.57
CA GLY A 660 19.88 -30.37 29.10
C GLY A 660 19.97 -30.41 30.63
N ALA A 661 20.86 -29.63 31.24
CA ALA A 661 21.01 -29.55 32.70
C ALA A 661 19.79 -28.94 33.42
N ILE A 662 19.02 -28.11 32.72
CA ILE A 662 17.77 -27.52 33.21
C ILE A 662 16.59 -28.50 33.04
N ALA A 663 16.52 -29.23 31.92
CA ALA A 663 15.40 -30.09 31.56
C ALA A 663 15.50 -31.54 32.10
N SER A 664 16.70 -32.10 32.20
CA SER A 664 16.90 -33.48 32.66
C SER A 664 17.01 -33.56 34.17
N ASN A 665 15.89 -33.93 34.82
CA ASN A 665 15.82 -34.90 35.93
C ASN A 665 14.45 -34.87 36.64
N THR A 666 13.38 -35.17 35.90
CA THR A 666 12.20 -35.81 36.50
C THR A 666 12.66 -37.14 37.12
N GLY A 667 12.57 -37.28 38.44
CA GLY A 667 12.93 -38.52 39.13
C GLY A 667 12.14 -39.73 38.57
N PRO A 668 12.67 -40.96 38.71
CA PRO A 668 11.94 -42.13 38.25
C PRO A 668 10.61 -42.22 38.99
N VAL A 669 9.51 -42.28 38.23
CA VAL A 669 8.22 -42.72 38.76
C VAL A 669 8.39 -44.20 39.07
N ILE A 670 8.40 -44.54 40.36
CA ILE A 670 8.31 -45.93 40.82
C ILE A 670 6.82 -46.25 40.86
N GLU A 671 6.35 -47.11 39.95
CA GLU A 671 5.10 -47.85 40.13
C GLU A 671 5.26 -48.94 41.20
#